data_AF-A0A924PWZ7-F1
#
_entry.id   AF-A0A924PWZ7-F1
#
_cell.length_a   1.000
_cell.length_b   1.000
_cell.length_c   1.000
_cell.angle_alpha   90.00
_cell.angle_beta   90.00
_cell.angle_gamma   90.00
#
_symmetry.space_group_name_H-M   'P 1'
#
loop_
_entity.id
_entity.type
_entity.pdbx_description
1 polymer ?
#
loop_
_entity_poly.entity_id
_entity_poly.type
_entity_poly.pdbx_seq_one_letter_code
_entity_poly.pdbx_strand_id
1 'polypeptide(L)'
;MSLTPEPGYVPPATPAPTVLDERAAVGNLSRNIVIQSIDDDAWRSKGFGVHLMFMDLKSKIVLDGVEIHRAGQAGITGRYPIHWHRLSYSDTGVALGDATGHVMQNSTVWESANRCVVIHATNGVTVKNNICQDVKGHAFFLEDAVERRNIFEGNLALMMRIPAAANKLQIHEGDIFQGGPAGFWLTNPDNIVRGNSAGDAAGNGFWMAFPERPLGSSKSVPLYPNRMLHGVFEYNTAYTSRGPGVMLEWAPIDDAGNVKPMVYMASANPPSLESTDRRSFEIKGITSYKNLDGAYRNRVGGANYVEWVSADNVGVSMAGSGNTSTISRGLFIGQSLNNYTLVSKVTSGEILAAFATYHSSFTMKENTVVNFPFIEGQTSGMFAMTDYYIFGVDTGQLLNVNNRLINSHPGQRSLPPNLDGRPLNSRNWTYSGAIWDPQGMWGPKNNFLVYDVPFLTSSGNCQYTDPIGKNGKSCDGQFYGVGSFQTDFDDNPFTFKSPIQIIRTSAEGTEIGRWAVGDGEVASFFGNMRHFAAQPNGTYSLTFPGKPLPTKFAMDVGNAHRIGDSFIFSVSYDGRIPVTGYTVAGFRYGRFNFWSRSDIRAGSARWFEPAGSMSEVVQSTGNRIWQDTKNNTVWLRVQGGIPFPNNNQAVPFIDDETYGALSVILHPK
;
A
#
# COMPACT_ATOMS: atom_id res chain seq x y z
N MET A 1 -4.56 -25.48 18.10
CA MET A 1 -3.72 -24.33 18.51
C MET A 1 -3.53 -24.42 20.00
N SER A 2 -2.29 -24.31 20.47
CA SER A 2 -2.01 -24.16 21.89
C SER A 2 -1.85 -22.68 22.21
N LEU A 3 -2.34 -22.23 23.38
CA LEU A 3 -1.99 -20.93 23.94
C LEU A 3 -0.55 -20.91 24.47
N THR A 4 0.11 -22.07 24.49
CA THR A 4 1.54 -22.18 24.76
C THR A 4 2.30 -22.19 23.44
N PRO A 5 3.47 -21.53 23.37
CA PRO A 5 4.38 -21.69 22.24
C PRO A 5 4.69 -23.17 21.98
N GLU A 6 4.79 -23.55 20.71
CA GLU A 6 5.28 -24.87 20.31
C GLU A 6 6.74 -25.01 20.80
N PRO A 7 7.09 -25.98 21.67
CA PRO A 7 8.41 -26.00 22.33
C PRO A 7 9.62 -26.06 21.39
N GLY A 8 9.43 -26.54 20.15
CA GLY A 8 10.49 -26.63 19.14
C GLY A 8 10.49 -25.49 18.11
N TYR A 9 9.54 -24.57 18.16
CA TYR A 9 9.46 -23.45 17.22
C TYR A 9 10.30 -22.27 17.73
N VAL A 10 11.24 -21.83 16.89
CA VAL A 10 12.03 -20.62 17.12
C VAL A 10 11.72 -19.63 16.01
N PRO A 11 11.23 -18.41 16.34
CA PRO A 11 10.97 -17.39 15.34
C PRO A 11 12.29 -16.90 14.71
N PRO A 12 12.26 -16.34 13.50
CA PRO A 12 13.46 -15.86 12.80
C PRO A 12 14.21 -14.75 13.55
N ALA A 13 13.49 -13.98 14.38
CA ALA A 13 14.06 -12.97 15.26
C ALA A 13 13.24 -12.91 16.57
N THR A 14 13.83 -12.32 17.60
CA THR A 14 13.19 -12.08 18.90
C THR A 14 13.33 -10.61 19.26
N PRO A 15 12.28 -9.95 19.79
CA PRO A 15 10.94 -10.48 20.08
C PRO A 15 10.11 -10.69 18.81
N ALA A 16 9.34 -11.78 18.76
CA ALA A 16 8.34 -12.05 17.72
C ALA A 16 7.19 -12.89 18.34
N PRO A 17 5.93 -12.71 17.90
CA PRO A 17 4.82 -13.50 18.40
C PRO A 17 4.95 -14.95 17.93
N THR A 18 4.69 -15.87 18.85
CA THR A 18 4.74 -17.33 18.63
C THR A 18 3.41 -18.01 18.92
N VAL A 19 2.40 -17.22 19.32
CA VAL A 19 1.07 -17.67 19.72
C VAL A 19 0.03 -16.93 18.89
N LEU A 20 -0.98 -17.67 18.44
CA LEU A 20 -2.21 -17.13 17.87
C LEU A 20 -3.34 -17.34 18.90
N ASP A 21 -3.90 -16.26 19.41
CA ASP A 21 -5.07 -16.28 20.30
C ASP A 21 -6.30 -15.76 19.55
N GLU A 22 -7.24 -16.67 19.27
CA GLU A 22 -8.52 -16.36 18.63
C GLU A 22 -9.72 -16.65 19.54
N ARG A 23 -9.51 -16.64 20.86
CA ARG A 23 -10.62 -16.80 21.80
C ARG A 23 -11.60 -15.65 21.64
N ALA A 24 -12.89 -15.97 21.74
CA ALA A 24 -13.94 -14.96 21.69
C ALA A 24 -13.78 -13.97 22.87
N ALA A 25 -13.95 -12.68 22.59
CA ALA A 25 -14.08 -11.70 23.66
C ALA A 25 -15.40 -11.91 24.42
N VAL A 26 -15.34 -11.82 25.74
CA VAL A 26 -16.50 -11.92 26.63
C VAL A 26 -16.56 -10.65 27.47
N GLY A 27 -17.68 -9.94 27.40
CA GLY A 27 -17.92 -8.70 28.14
C GLY A 27 -19.13 -8.82 29.06
N ASN A 28 -19.00 -8.45 30.32
CA ASN A 28 -20.14 -8.27 31.22
C ASN A 28 -20.78 -6.91 30.95
N LEU A 29 -22.06 -6.87 30.55
CA LEU A 29 -22.77 -5.63 30.22
C LEU A 29 -23.37 -4.92 31.43
N SER A 30 -23.66 -5.63 32.52
CA SER A 30 -24.44 -5.08 33.63
C SER A 30 -23.61 -4.29 34.63
N ARG A 31 -24.13 -3.17 35.11
CA ARG A 31 -23.53 -2.37 36.20
C ARG A 31 -24.57 -1.96 37.24
N ASN A 32 -24.11 -1.46 38.40
CA ASN A 32 -25.00 -1.07 39.50
C ASN A 32 -25.70 0.29 39.26
N ILE A 33 -25.08 1.17 38.47
CA ILE A 33 -25.66 2.46 38.09
C ILE A 33 -26.12 2.32 36.64
N VAL A 34 -27.43 2.43 36.40
CA VAL A 34 -28.03 2.31 35.07
C VAL A 34 -28.66 3.63 34.64
N ILE A 35 -28.25 4.13 33.48
CA ILE A 35 -28.86 5.26 32.80
C ILE A 35 -29.49 4.74 31.51
N GLN A 36 -30.82 4.77 31.42
CA GLN A 36 -31.53 4.17 30.29
C GLN A 36 -32.79 4.93 29.91
N SER A 37 -33.18 4.84 28.64
CA SER A 37 -34.53 5.23 28.24
C SER A 37 -35.56 4.18 28.68
N ILE A 38 -36.83 4.57 28.68
CA ILE A 38 -37.95 3.64 28.84
C ILE A 38 -38.11 2.79 27.58
N ASP A 39 -38.46 1.51 27.73
CA ASP A 39 -38.80 0.64 26.60
C ASP A 39 -40.24 0.89 26.14
N ASP A 40 -40.45 2.01 25.45
CA ASP A 40 -41.75 2.42 24.93
C ASP A 40 -41.75 2.49 23.39
N ASP A 41 -42.83 3.02 22.81
CA ASP A 41 -42.93 3.16 21.36
C ASP A 41 -41.91 4.17 20.79
N ALA A 42 -41.49 5.18 21.55
CA ALA A 42 -40.48 6.14 21.09
C ALA A 42 -39.11 5.47 20.96
N TRP A 43 -38.73 4.61 21.90
CA TRP A 43 -37.55 3.75 21.75
C TRP A 43 -37.72 2.77 20.58
N ARG A 44 -38.74 1.91 20.64
CA ARG A 44 -38.88 0.76 19.72
C ARG A 44 -39.09 1.16 18.26
N SER A 45 -39.79 2.26 17.99
CA SER A 45 -40.11 2.67 16.62
C SER A 45 -39.22 3.78 16.06
N LYS A 46 -38.64 4.64 16.93
CA LYS A 46 -37.86 5.81 16.49
C LYS A 46 -36.41 5.79 16.98
N GLY A 47 -36.04 4.85 17.85
CA GLY A 47 -34.73 4.83 18.48
C GLY A 47 -34.48 6.06 19.34
N PHE A 48 -35.48 6.56 20.07
CA PHE A 48 -35.35 7.71 20.97
C PHE A 48 -34.76 7.29 22.31
N GLY A 49 -33.43 7.11 22.34
CA GLY A 49 -32.69 6.67 23.53
C GLY A 49 -32.12 7.80 24.37
N VAL A 50 -31.58 7.44 25.54
CA VAL A 50 -30.90 8.39 26.43
C VAL A 50 -29.60 8.91 25.80
N HIS A 51 -29.28 10.18 26.00
CA HIS A 51 -28.05 10.80 25.50
C HIS A 51 -27.42 11.68 26.59
N LEU A 52 -26.10 11.70 26.70
CA LEU A 52 -25.36 12.56 27.63
C LEU A 52 -24.41 13.45 26.84
N MET A 53 -24.41 14.75 27.15
CA MET A 53 -23.56 15.74 26.51
C MET A 53 -22.84 16.58 27.56
N PHE A 54 -21.52 16.62 27.46
CA PHE A 54 -20.65 17.40 28.34
C PHE A 54 -20.15 18.60 27.56
N MET A 55 -20.36 19.80 28.10
CA MET A 55 -20.08 21.07 27.45
C MET A 55 -19.30 21.96 28.41
N ASP A 56 -18.54 22.91 27.85
CA ASP A 56 -17.67 23.85 28.57
C ASP A 56 -16.49 23.14 29.28
N LEU A 57 -15.27 23.63 29.04
CA LEU A 57 -14.04 23.11 29.65
C LEU A 57 -14.01 23.31 31.18
N LYS A 58 -14.87 24.17 31.73
CA LYS A 58 -15.06 24.31 33.19
C LYS A 58 -15.82 23.14 33.81
N SER A 59 -16.54 22.35 33.01
CA SER A 59 -17.18 21.13 33.49
C SER A 59 -16.12 20.04 33.74
N LYS A 60 -16.50 19.01 34.51
CA LYS A 60 -15.69 17.80 34.65
C LYS A 60 -16.63 16.62 34.85
N ILE A 61 -16.36 15.52 34.14
CA ILE A 61 -17.11 14.27 34.29
C ILE A 61 -16.17 13.09 34.54
N VAL A 62 -16.54 12.26 35.51
CA VAL A 62 -15.92 10.95 35.76
C VAL A 62 -17.05 9.93 35.85
N LEU A 63 -17.16 9.07 34.83
CA LEU A 63 -18.06 7.92 34.81
C LEU A 63 -17.23 6.66 35.09
N ASP A 64 -17.56 5.94 36.15
CA ASP A 64 -16.89 4.70 36.53
C ASP A 64 -17.92 3.64 36.92
N GLY A 65 -17.94 2.51 36.21
CA GLY A 65 -18.88 1.42 36.50
C GLY A 65 -20.35 1.79 36.23
N VAL A 66 -20.63 2.52 35.15
CA VAL A 66 -21.98 2.93 34.75
C VAL A 66 -22.44 2.14 33.53
N GLU A 67 -23.66 1.64 33.56
CA GLU A 67 -24.34 1.02 32.43
C GLU A 67 -25.26 2.04 31.76
N ILE A 68 -25.15 2.14 30.44
CA ILE A 68 -25.96 3.01 29.60
C ILE A 68 -26.67 2.13 28.58
N HIS A 69 -28.00 2.08 28.66
CA HIS A 69 -28.78 1.10 27.91
C HIS A 69 -29.97 1.77 27.19
N ARG A 70 -30.34 1.27 26.02
CA ARG A 70 -31.34 1.91 25.14
C ARG A 70 -31.00 3.38 24.91
N ALA A 71 -29.86 3.58 24.29
CA ALA A 71 -29.16 4.86 24.26
C ALA A 71 -29.04 5.43 22.85
N GLY A 72 -28.69 6.71 22.76
CA GLY A 72 -28.57 7.46 21.51
C GLY A 72 -29.91 7.70 20.83
N GLN A 73 -30.00 8.75 20.02
CA GLN A 73 -31.19 9.03 19.22
C GLN A 73 -30.89 8.79 17.74
N ALA A 74 -31.63 7.88 17.11
CA ALA A 74 -31.39 7.49 15.73
C ALA A 74 -31.47 8.69 14.77
N GLY A 75 -30.45 8.86 13.91
CA GLY A 75 -30.47 9.87 12.86
C GLY A 75 -30.37 11.33 13.32
N ILE A 76 -30.11 11.60 14.60
CA ILE A 76 -29.99 12.97 15.12
C ILE A 76 -28.55 13.25 15.54
N THR A 77 -27.88 14.16 14.83
CA THR A 77 -26.52 14.62 15.14
C THR A 77 -26.44 15.20 16.56
N GLY A 78 -25.36 14.85 17.28
CA GLY A 78 -25.09 15.33 18.64
C GLY A 78 -25.88 14.63 19.75
N ARG A 79 -26.72 13.63 19.43
CA ARG A 79 -27.57 12.90 20.38
C ARG A 79 -27.04 11.49 20.60
N TYR A 80 -25.87 11.42 21.21
CA TYR A 80 -25.11 10.19 21.46
C TYR A 80 -25.15 9.80 22.94
N PRO A 81 -25.03 8.50 23.28
CA PRO A 81 -24.97 8.02 24.66
C PRO A 81 -23.94 8.79 25.49
N ILE A 82 -22.74 8.99 24.94
CA ILE A 82 -21.66 9.77 25.55
C ILE A 82 -21.10 10.75 24.53
N HIS A 83 -21.11 12.05 24.86
CA HIS A 83 -20.66 13.11 23.95
C HIS A 83 -19.88 14.20 24.69
N TRP A 84 -18.57 14.26 24.50
CA TRP A 84 -17.79 15.45 24.84
C TRP A 84 -17.86 16.44 23.69
N HIS A 85 -18.52 17.58 23.90
CA HIS A 85 -18.88 18.51 22.84
C HIS A 85 -18.08 19.80 22.91
N ARG A 86 -16.99 19.85 22.13
CA ARG A 86 -16.20 21.04 21.78
C ARG A 86 -15.57 21.77 22.98
N LEU A 87 -14.83 21.03 23.82
CA LEU A 87 -14.20 21.60 25.03
C LEU A 87 -12.85 22.28 24.74
N SER A 88 -12.16 21.92 23.66
CA SER A 88 -10.74 22.30 23.49
C SER A 88 -10.48 23.43 22.51
N TYR A 89 -11.51 23.91 21.80
CA TYR A 89 -11.39 24.94 20.77
C TYR A 89 -12.57 25.91 20.79
N SER A 90 -12.31 27.19 20.54
CA SER A 90 -13.37 28.18 20.25
C SER A 90 -13.95 27.98 18.85
N ASP A 91 -15.05 28.66 18.54
CA ASP A 91 -15.62 28.70 17.18
C ASP A 91 -14.64 29.27 16.13
N THR A 92 -13.70 30.10 16.56
CA THR A 92 -12.63 30.66 15.71
C THR A 92 -11.40 29.76 15.62
N GLY A 93 -11.41 28.57 16.24
CA GLY A 93 -10.33 27.60 16.20
C GLY A 93 -9.19 27.87 17.21
N VAL A 94 -9.37 28.81 18.13
CA VAL A 94 -8.39 29.11 19.19
C VAL A 94 -8.43 28.01 20.23
N ALA A 95 -7.27 27.47 20.59
CA ALA A 95 -7.16 26.44 21.62
C ALA A 95 -7.54 26.99 23.01
N LEU A 96 -8.42 26.26 23.72
CA LEU A 96 -8.89 26.59 25.07
C LEU A 96 -8.17 25.78 26.16
N GLY A 97 -7.62 24.62 25.79
CA GLY A 97 -6.98 23.67 26.69
C GLY A 97 -7.48 22.24 26.49
N ASP A 98 -6.89 21.30 27.23
CA ASP A 98 -7.28 19.90 27.20
C ASP A 98 -8.28 19.60 28.33
N ALA A 99 -9.25 18.72 28.07
CA ALA A 99 -10.24 18.23 29.02
C ALA A 99 -9.62 17.18 29.99
N THR A 100 -8.43 17.49 30.51
CA THR A 100 -7.67 16.61 31.39
C THR A 100 -8.47 16.26 32.64
N GLY A 101 -8.59 14.96 32.91
CA GLY A 101 -9.37 14.45 34.04
C GLY A 101 -10.85 14.21 33.74
N HIS A 102 -11.29 14.41 32.49
CA HIS A 102 -12.53 13.80 32.01
C HIS A 102 -12.30 12.32 31.73
N VAL A 103 -13.13 11.47 32.34
CA VAL A 103 -12.94 10.01 32.31
C VAL A 103 -14.27 9.30 32.08
N MET A 104 -14.26 8.28 31.23
CA MET A 104 -15.21 7.18 31.26
C MET A 104 -14.45 5.88 31.39
N GLN A 105 -14.73 5.11 32.44
CA GLN A 105 -14.07 3.84 32.66
C GLN A 105 -14.98 2.74 33.22
N ASN A 106 -14.59 1.49 32.98
CA ASN A 106 -15.29 0.28 33.45
C ASN A 106 -16.81 0.28 33.17
N SER A 107 -17.25 1.03 32.16
CA SER A 107 -18.65 1.34 31.89
C SER A 107 -19.13 0.62 30.63
N THR A 108 -20.44 0.52 30.44
CA THR A 108 -21.04 -0.12 29.28
C THR A 108 -22.00 0.81 28.57
N VAL A 109 -22.03 0.73 27.25
CA VAL A 109 -23.09 1.26 26.41
C VAL A 109 -23.58 0.11 25.54
N TRP A 110 -24.86 -0.23 25.64
CA TRP A 110 -25.41 -1.31 24.84
C TRP A 110 -26.83 -1.05 24.37
N GLU A 111 -27.19 -1.66 23.23
CA GLU A 111 -28.42 -1.37 22.49
C GLU A 111 -28.54 0.13 22.18
N SER A 112 -27.60 0.66 21.37
CA SER A 112 -27.55 2.08 21.04
C SER A 112 -28.06 2.35 19.62
N ALA A 113 -29.05 3.22 19.50
CA ALA A 113 -29.65 3.64 18.22
C ALA A 113 -28.79 4.66 17.45
N ASN A 114 -27.67 5.08 18.04
CA ASN A 114 -26.63 5.93 17.44
C ASN A 114 -25.25 5.46 17.95
N ARG A 115 -24.17 6.20 17.67
CA ARG A 115 -22.78 5.91 18.11
C ARG A 115 -22.67 5.57 19.60
N CYS A 116 -21.51 5.06 20.06
CA CYS A 116 -21.31 4.76 21.48
C CYS A 116 -20.72 5.95 22.26
N VAL A 117 -19.49 6.32 21.91
CA VAL A 117 -18.72 7.42 22.52
C VAL A 117 -18.28 8.36 21.42
N VAL A 118 -18.67 9.63 21.54
CA VAL A 118 -18.26 10.69 20.62
C VAL A 118 -17.40 11.70 21.36
N ILE A 119 -16.20 11.93 20.83
CA ILE A 119 -15.33 13.03 21.22
C ILE A 119 -15.36 14.01 20.05
N HIS A 120 -15.88 15.20 20.30
CA HIS A 120 -16.01 16.26 19.29
C HIS A 120 -15.20 17.48 19.73
N ALA A 121 -14.25 17.91 18.90
CA ALA A 121 -13.33 19.03 19.14
C ALA A 121 -12.80 19.13 20.59
N THR A 122 -12.46 17.97 21.15
CA THR A 122 -12.06 17.81 22.54
C THR A 122 -10.78 16.96 22.62
N ASN A 123 -9.85 17.40 23.46
CA ASN A 123 -8.55 16.78 23.66
C ASN A 123 -8.39 16.29 25.10
N GLY A 124 -7.55 15.28 25.32
CA GLY A 124 -7.13 14.87 26.67
C GLY A 124 -8.12 14.01 27.47
N VAL A 125 -9.17 13.47 26.85
CA VAL A 125 -10.15 12.60 27.51
C VAL A 125 -9.60 11.19 27.67
N THR A 126 -9.92 10.53 28.79
CA THR A 126 -9.60 9.12 29.02
C THR A 126 -10.84 8.23 28.89
N VAL A 127 -10.79 7.28 27.97
CA VAL A 127 -11.83 6.27 27.71
C VAL A 127 -11.20 4.88 27.90
N LYS A 128 -11.48 4.24 29.04
CA LYS A 128 -10.75 3.04 29.48
C LYS A 128 -11.64 1.87 29.92
N ASN A 129 -11.36 0.65 29.48
CA ASN A 129 -12.04 -0.57 29.94
C ASN A 129 -13.58 -0.53 29.75
N ASN A 130 -14.06 0.16 28.72
CA ASN A 130 -15.49 0.26 28.44
C ASN A 130 -15.93 -0.79 27.41
N ILE A 131 -17.21 -1.15 27.44
CA ILE A 131 -17.82 -2.04 26.44
C ILE A 131 -18.88 -1.26 25.67
N CYS A 132 -18.75 -1.23 24.34
CA CYS A 132 -19.77 -0.78 23.42
C CYS A 132 -20.32 -2.01 22.68
N GLN A 133 -21.63 -2.27 22.78
CA GLN A 133 -22.26 -3.43 22.13
C GLN A 133 -23.58 -3.06 21.43
N ASP A 134 -23.82 -3.62 20.25
CA ASP A 134 -24.98 -3.32 19.38
C ASP A 134 -25.22 -1.81 19.18
N VAL A 135 -24.34 -1.22 18.38
CA VAL A 135 -24.29 0.22 18.13
C VAL A 135 -24.65 0.46 16.67
N LYS A 136 -25.55 1.42 16.40
CA LYS A 136 -25.79 1.89 15.03
C LYS A 136 -24.76 2.98 14.68
N GLY A 137 -24.02 2.79 13.59
CA GLY A 137 -22.89 3.65 13.23
C GLY A 137 -21.61 3.31 14.01
N HIS A 138 -20.63 4.20 13.99
CA HIS A 138 -19.34 3.96 14.65
C HIS A 138 -19.47 3.86 16.18
N ALA A 139 -18.67 3.03 16.84
CA ALA A 139 -18.69 2.96 18.30
C ALA A 139 -17.92 4.11 18.95
N PHE A 140 -16.58 4.08 18.91
CA PHE A 140 -15.72 5.18 19.38
C PHE A 140 -15.40 6.11 18.21
N PHE A 141 -15.82 7.38 18.28
CA PHE A 141 -15.85 8.28 17.13
C PHE A 141 -15.19 9.64 17.44
N LEU A 142 -14.19 10.00 16.64
CA LEU A 142 -13.61 11.34 16.58
C LEU A 142 -14.24 12.13 15.41
N GLU A 143 -14.88 13.25 15.70
CA GLU A 143 -15.82 13.90 14.77
C GLU A 143 -15.15 14.81 13.73
N ASP A 144 -14.30 15.75 14.15
CA ASP A 144 -13.85 16.85 13.28
C ASP A 144 -12.34 16.82 12.93
N ALA A 145 -11.64 15.75 13.32
CA ALA A 145 -10.20 15.54 13.08
C ALA A 145 -9.26 16.50 13.83
N VAL A 146 -9.74 17.15 14.90
CA VAL A 146 -8.93 18.01 15.78
C VAL A 146 -8.76 17.42 17.18
N GLU A 147 -9.38 16.27 17.44
CA GLU A 147 -9.40 15.57 18.71
C GLU A 147 -8.08 14.82 18.92
N ARG A 148 -7.30 15.28 19.90
CA ARG A 148 -5.91 14.87 20.14
C ARG A 148 -5.67 14.54 21.59
N ARG A 149 -4.60 13.79 21.85
CA ARG A 149 -4.12 13.37 23.18
C ARG A 149 -5.20 12.66 23.99
N ASN A 150 -6.20 12.08 23.34
CA ASN A 150 -7.18 11.23 23.99
C ASN A 150 -6.58 9.84 24.19
N ILE A 151 -7.08 9.14 25.21
CA ILE A 151 -6.65 7.79 25.56
C ILE A 151 -7.83 6.84 25.36
N PHE A 152 -7.67 5.87 24.46
CA PHE A 152 -8.53 4.71 24.29
C PHE A 152 -7.74 3.47 24.73
N GLU A 153 -8.06 2.94 25.90
CA GLU A 153 -7.33 1.83 26.49
C GLU A 153 -8.24 0.69 26.94
N GLY A 154 -7.96 -0.56 26.52
CA GLY A 154 -8.66 -1.73 27.06
C GLY A 154 -10.16 -1.80 26.73
N ASN A 155 -10.66 -1.02 25.77
CA ASN A 155 -12.07 -0.99 25.42
C ASN A 155 -12.45 -2.15 24.49
N LEU A 156 -13.71 -2.58 24.56
CA LEU A 156 -14.30 -3.61 23.71
C LEU A 156 -15.44 -3.01 22.88
N ALA A 157 -15.36 -3.10 21.55
CA ALA A 157 -16.43 -2.73 20.63
C ALA A 157 -16.94 -3.98 19.89
N LEU A 158 -18.22 -4.29 20.02
CA LEU A 158 -18.87 -5.45 19.39
C LEU A 158 -20.18 -5.05 18.73
N MET A 159 -20.53 -5.72 17.62
CA MET A 159 -21.81 -5.56 16.94
C MET A 159 -22.06 -4.14 16.41
N MET A 160 -21.12 -3.59 15.64
CA MET A 160 -21.35 -2.33 14.93
C MET A 160 -22.24 -2.59 13.71
N ARG A 161 -23.35 -1.86 13.58
CA ARG A 161 -24.41 -2.11 12.58
C ARG A 161 -24.69 -0.89 11.73
N ILE A 162 -24.96 -1.12 10.44
CA ILE A 162 -25.33 -0.07 9.49
C ILE A 162 -26.66 0.56 9.96
N PRO A 163 -26.73 1.88 10.19
CA PRO A 163 -27.98 2.55 10.47
C PRO A 163 -28.97 2.37 9.31
N ALA A 164 -30.26 2.39 9.60
CA ALA A 164 -31.27 2.49 8.55
C ALA A 164 -30.97 3.71 7.65
N ALA A 165 -31.26 3.63 6.36
CA ALA A 165 -30.87 4.66 5.40
C ALA A 165 -31.34 6.08 5.78
N ALA A 166 -32.53 6.20 6.35
CA ALA A 166 -33.10 7.47 6.84
C ALA A 166 -32.43 8.02 8.11
N ASN A 167 -31.72 7.18 8.86
CA ASN A 167 -31.06 7.51 10.13
C ASN A 167 -29.54 7.59 10.01
N LYS A 168 -29.00 7.47 8.80
CA LYS A 168 -27.57 7.53 8.53
C LYS A 168 -27.08 8.98 8.66
N LEU A 169 -26.05 9.21 9.47
CA LEU A 169 -25.50 10.55 9.71
C LEU A 169 -24.33 10.88 8.79
N GLN A 170 -23.52 9.88 8.43
CA GLN A 170 -22.38 10.04 7.54
C GLN A 170 -22.43 9.00 6.41
N ILE A 171 -22.03 9.38 5.18
CA ILE A 171 -22.08 8.47 4.02
C ILE A 171 -21.26 7.20 4.26
N HIS A 172 -20.08 7.33 4.87
CA HIS A 172 -19.19 6.21 5.20
C HIS A 172 -19.70 5.26 6.29
N GLU A 173 -20.83 5.56 6.95
CA GLU A 173 -21.53 4.62 7.84
C GLU A 173 -22.46 3.66 7.07
N GLY A 174 -22.62 3.86 5.76
CA GLY A 174 -23.41 3.01 4.89
C GLY A 174 -22.64 1.81 4.32
N ASP A 175 -23.34 1.03 3.49
CA ASP A 175 -22.71 -0.03 2.69
C ASP A 175 -21.99 0.56 1.46
N ILE A 176 -20.77 1.03 1.68
CA ILE A 176 -19.86 1.50 0.63
C ILE A 176 -18.62 0.61 0.60
N PHE A 177 -17.85 0.68 -0.48
CA PHE A 177 -16.60 -0.08 -0.65
C PHE A 177 -15.65 0.17 0.54
N GLN A 178 -15.28 -0.90 1.25
CA GLN A 178 -14.42 -0.92 2.44
C GLN A 178 -14.87 -0.05 3.64
N GLY A 179 -15.95 0.71 3.47
CA GLY A 179 -16.54 1.52 4.53
C GLY A 179 -17.55 0.77 5.38
N GLY A 180 -18.32 1.54 6.13
CA GLY A 180 -19.30 1.06 7.09
C GLY A 180 -18.88 1.32 8.53
N PRO A 181 -19.78 1.00 9.48
CA PRO A 181 -19.60 1.23 10.91
C PRO A 181 -18.35 0.55 11.47
N ALA A 182 -17.51 1.32 12.15
CA ALA A 182 -16.26 0.87 12.73
C ALA A 182 -16.31 0.82 14.26
N GLY A 183 -15.56 -0.09 14.87
CA GLY A 183 -15.35 -0.09 16.33
C GLY A 183 -14.67 1.21 16.77
N PHE A 184 -13.63 1.60 16.07
CA PHE A 184 -12.90 2.86 16.30
C PHE A 184 -12.80 3.64 14.99
N TRP A 185 -13.43 4.81 14.93
CA TRP A 185 -13.29 5.79 13.85
C TRP A 185 -12.39 6.93 14.34
N LEU A 186 -11.17 6.94 13.84
CA LEU A 186 -10.08 7.80 14.32
C LEU A 186 -9.66 8.74 13.19
N THR A 187 -10.04 10.01 13.30
CA THR A 187 -9.75 11.04 12.29
C THR A 187 -8.50 11.86 12.58
N ASN A 188 -7.85 11.65 13.73
CA ASN A 188 -6.58 12.29 14.06
C ASN A 188 -5.57 11.28 14.64
N PRO A 189 -4.32 11.25 14.16
CA PRO A 189 -3.32 10.26 14.59
C PRO A 189 -2.72 10.53 15.97
N ASP A 190 -2.81 11.76 16.50
CA ASP A 190 -2.21 12.17 17.77
C ASP A 190 -3.08 11.72 18.96
N ASN A 191 -3.26 10.40 19.13
CA ASN A 191 -4.02 9.79 20.24
C ASN A 191 -3.34 8.51 20.72
N ILE A 192 -3.62 8.08 21.96
CA ILE A 192 -3.16 6.79 22.49
C ILE A 192 -4.29 5.78 22.32
N VAL A 193 -4.07 4.76 21.50
CA VAL A 193 -5.02 3.67 21.24
C VAL A 193 -4.32 2.35 21.51
N ARG A 194 -4.55 1.75 22.67
CA ARG A 194 -3.84 0.53 23.05
C ARG A 194 -4.68 -0.53 23.77
N GLY A 195 -4.40 -1.79 23.49
CA GLY A 195 -5.06 -2.91 24.18
C GLY A 195 -6.57 -3.00 23.93
N ASN A 196 -7.10 -2.37 22.88
CA ASN A 196 -8.53 -2.40 22.57
C ASN A 196 -8.87 -3.62 21.72
N SER A 197 -10.12 -4.08 21.79
CA SER A 197 -10.67 -5.16 20.98
C SER A 197 -11.88 -4.66 20.18
N ALA A 198 -11.91 -4.92 18.88
CA ALA A 198 -13.04 -4.58 18.01
C ALA A 198 -13.41 -5.74 17.09
N GLY A 199 -14.67 -6.15 17.10
CA GLY A 199 -15.12 -7.18 16.16
C GLY A 199 -16.63 -7.26 15.97
N ASP A 200 -17.06 -8.17 15.10
CA ASP A 200 -18.44 -8.21 14.60
C ASP A 200 -18.87 -6.82 14.09
N ALA A 201 -18.10 -6.31 13.13
CA ALA A 201 -18.29 -4.99 12.55
C ALA A 201 -18.89 -5.09 11.15
N ALA A 202 -19.98 -4.37 10.90
CA ALA A 202 -20.49 -4.19 9.54
C ALA A 202 -19.55 -3.36 8.64
N GLY A 203 -18.58 -2.63 9.23
CA GLY A 203 -17.43 -2.04 8.56
C GLY A 203 -16.13 -2.66 9.05
N ASN A 204 -15.36 -1.89 9.81
CA ASN A 204 -13.97 -2.20 10.19
C ASN A 204 -13.83 -2.38 11.72
N GLY A 205 -12.79 -3.06 12.19
CA GLY A 205 -12.42 -3.02 13.61
C GLY A 205 -11.93 -1.61 13.99
N PHE A 206 -10.85 -1.17 13.33
CA PHE A 206 -10.25 0.15 13.49
C PHE A 206 -10.10 0.84 12.15
N TRP A 207 -10.65 2.04 12.02
CA TRP A 207 -10.52 2.89 10.85
C TRP A 207 -9.79 4.18 11.23
N MET A 208 -8.51 4.23 10.89
CA MET A 208 -7.65 5.40 10.96
C MET A 208 -7.79 6.21 9.67
N ALA A 209 -8.64 7.22 9.71
CA ALA A 209 -9.13 7.97 8.55
C ALA A 209 -8.65 9.42 8.63
N PHE A 210 -7.35 9.67 8.44
CA PHE A 210 -6.76 11.00 8.68
C PHE A 210 -6.93 11.94 7.48
N PRO A 211 -7.81 12.96 7.55
CA PRO A 211 -8.02 13.89 6.44
C PRO A 211 -6.87 14.89 6.32
N GLU A 212 -6.85 15.61 5.20
CA GLU A 212 -5.87 16.69 4.98
C GLU A 212 -6.11 17.90 5.89
N ARG A 213 -7.39 18.21 6.15
CA ARG A 213 -7.83 19.35 6.96
C ARG A 213 -8.94 18.91 7.91
N PRO A 214 -9.09 19.60 9.06
CA PRO A 214 -10.26 19.48 9.91
C PRO A 214 -11.58 19.67 9.17
N LEU A 215 -12.60 19.02 9.70
CA LEU A 215 -13.95 18.99 9.13
C LEU A 215 -14.93 19.76 10.02
N GLY A 216 -16.18 19.86 9.53
CA GLY A 216 -17.31 20.34 10.30
C GLY A 216 -17.07 21.71 10.95
N SER A 217 -17.36 21.77 12.25
CA SER A 217 -17.26 23.00 13.05
C SER A 217 -15.82 23.43 13.35
N SER A 218 -14.85 22.57 13.05
CA SER A 218 -13.44 22.79 13.41
C SER A 218 -12.54 23.16 12.22
N LYS A 219 -13.12 23.47 11.05
CA LYS A 219 -12.39 23.88 9.83
C LYS A 219 -11.44 25.05 10.02
N SER A 220 -11.67 25.90 11.02
CA SER A 220 -10.83 27.06 11.37
C SER A 220 -9.55 26.67 12.12
N VAL A 221 -9.46 25.44 12.66
CA VAL A 221 -8.28 24.97 13.37
C VAL A 221 -7.16 24.65 12.37
N PRO A 222 -5.97 25.28 12.45
CA PRO A 222 -4.93 25.16 11.45
C PRO A 222 -4.08 23.88 11.62
N LEU A 223 -4.70 22.71 11.46
CA LEU A 223 -4.04 21.40 11.53
C LEU A 223 -4.00 20.70 10.16
N TYR A 224 -3.09 19.73 10.06
CA TYR A 224 -2.97 18.79 8.96
C TYR A 224 -2.93 17.36 9.51
N PRO A 225 -4.08 16.73 9.82
CA PRO A 225 -4.11 15.41 10.47
C PRO A 225 -3.30 14.35 9.71
N ASN A 226 -3.33 14.35 8.37
CA ASN A 226 -2.53 13.44 7.54
C ASN A 226 -1.00 13.69 7.54
N ARG A 227 -0.52 14.68 8.30
CA ARG A 227 0.90 15.05 8.48
C ARG A 227 1.33 15.08 9.95
N MET A 228 0.39 14.99 10.89
CA MET A 228 0.69 14.99 12.31
C MET A 228 1.49 13.74 12.71
N LEU A 229 2.30 13.87 13.77
CA LEU A 229 2.99 12.74 14.38
C LEU A 229 1.96 11.68 14.83
N HIS A 230 2.31 10.42 14.62
CA HIS A 230 1.46 9.32 15.03
C HIS A 230 1.60 9.08 16.53
N GLY A 231 0.47 9.02 17.24
CA GLY A 231 0.41 8.59 18.62
C GLY A 231 0.60 7.08 18.77
N VAL A 232 0.42 6.58 19.99
CA VAL A 232 0.58 5.16 20.30
C VAL A 232 -0.56 4.36 19.67
N PHE A 233 -0.25 3.36 18.86
CA PHE A 233 -1.23 2.36 18.39
C PHE A 233 -0.65 0.96 18.58
N GLU A 234 -1.00 0.33 19.70
CA GLU A 234 -0.33 -0.89 20.14
C GLU A 234 -1.28 -1.94 20.75
N TYR A 235 -1.00 -3.22 20.52
CA TYR A 235 -1.70 -4.34 21.16
C TYR A 235 -3.22 -4.35 20.96
N ASN A 236 -3.71 -3.74 19.88
CA ASN A 236 -5.12 -3.76 19.53
C ASN A 236 -5.47 -5.06 18.78
N THR A 237 -6.68 -5.56 18.99
CA THR A 237 -7.18 -6.81 18.39
C THR A 237 -8.42 -6.54 17.54
N ALA A 238 -8.39 -6.94 16.26
CA ALA A 238 -9.47 -6.68 15.31
C ALA A 238 -9.95 -7.97 14.62
N TYR A 239 -11.24 -8.27 14.65
CA TYR A 239 -11.70 -9.56 14.11
C TYR A 239 -13.14 -9.57 13.61
N THR A 240 -13.47 -10.56 12.78
CA THR A 240 -14.84 -10.81 12.30
C THR A 240 -15.50 -9.54 11.75
N SER A 241 -14.75 -8.75 11.00
CA SER A 241 -15.23 -7.53 10.34
C SER A 241 -15.60 -7.82 8.89
N ARG A 242 -16.63 -7.13 8.36
CA ARG A 242 -16.98 -7.18 6.93
C ARG A 242 -15.90 -6.55 6.07
N GLY A 243 -15.31 -5.45 6.54
CA GLY A 243 -14.14 -4.83 5.93
C GLY A 243 -12.83 -5.40 6.51
N PRO A 244 -11.71 -4.72 6.27
CA PRO A 244 -10.45 -5.00 6.93
C PRO A 244 -10.57 -4.94 8.46
N GLY A 245 -9.76 -5.74 9.16
CA GLY A 245 -9.67 -5.62 10.63
C GLY A 245 -9.18 -4.22 11.05
N VAL A 246 -8.12 -3.75 10.40
CA VAL A 246 -7.58 -2.40 10.56
C VAL A 246 -7.48 -1.71 9.21
N MET A 247 -7.77 -0.42 9.14
CA MET A 247 -7.65 0.37 7.92
C MET A 247 -7.00 1.72 8.20
N LEU A 248 -5.93 2.04 7.47
CA LEU A 248 -5.26 3.35 7.44
C LEU A 248 -5.34 3.91 6.02
N GLU A 249 -6.56 4.21 5.59
CA GLU A 249 -6.90 4.73 4.27
C GLU A 249 -8.34 5.30 4.30
N TRP A 250 -8.84 5.77 3.14
CA TRP A 250 -10.21 6.22 2.96
C TRP A 250 -10.60 7.32 3.94
N ALA A 251 -9.82 8.40 3.92
CA ALA A 251 -10.06 9.54 4.78
C ALA A 251 -11.27 10.37 4.30
N PRO A 252 -12.05 10.95 5.23
CA PRO A 252 -13.14 11.84 4.88
C PRO A 252 -12.63 13.10 4.17
N ILE A 253 -13.43 13.63 3.24
CA ILE A 253 -13.07 14.82 2.44
C ILE A 253 -14.06 15.97 2.56
N ASP A 254 -15.21 15.72 3.18
CA ASP A 254 -16.26 16.69 3.42
C ASP A 254 -17.11 16.27 4.63
N ASP A 255 -18.02 17.17 5.03
CA ASP A 255 -18.88 16.99 6.21
C ASP A 255 -20.02 15.98 5.96
N ALA A 256 -20.25 15.60 4.70
CA ALA A 256 -21.21 14.56 4.33
C ALA A 256 -20.65 13.14 4.56
N GLY A 257 -19.35 13.04 4.78
CA GLY A 257 -18.67 11.79 5.05
C GLY A 257 -18.29 11.04 3.79
N ASN A 258 -18.16 11.73 2.65
CA ASN A 258 -17.51 11.14 1.49
C ASN A 258 -16.05 10.86 1.84
N VAL A 259 -15.52 9.74 1.33
CA VAL A 259 -14.15 9.29 1.59
C VAL A 259 -13.38 9.13 0.29
N LYS A 260 -12.07 9.34 0.35
CA LYS A 260 -11.16 9.02 -0.77
C LYS A 260 -9.85 8.41 -0.28
N PRO A 261 -9.12 7.68 -1.14
CA PRO A 261 -7.77 7.24 -0.81
C PRO A 261 -6.89 8.43 -0.43
N MET A 262 -6.24 8.37 0.73
CA MET A 262 -5.41 9.47 1.25
C MET A 262 -4.13 8.91 1.84
N VAL A 263 -2.98 9.48 1.47
CA VAL A 263 -1.69 9.05 2.00
C VAL A 263 -1.43 9.70 3.36
N TYR A 264 -1.22 8.88 4.38
CA TYR A 264 -0.67 9.32 5.66
C TYR A 264 0.85 9.30 5.66
N MET A 265 1.47 10.43 5.99
CA MET A 265 2.92 10.55 6.15
C MET A 265 3.19 11.54 7.26
N ALA A 266 3.65 11.06 8.42
CA ALA A 266 4.03 11.95 9.51
C ALA A 266 5.18 12.87 9.07
N SER A 267 5.14 14.13 9.51
CA SER A 267 6.22 15.09 9.31
C SER A 267 6.64 15.72 10.63
N ALA A 268 7.75 16.46 10.64
CA ALA A 268 8.14 17.28 11.77
C ALA A 268 7.04 18.26 12.20
N ASN A 269 7.14 18.73 13.44
CA ASN A 269 6.25 19.71 14.04
C ASN A 269 6.84 21.13 13.82
N PRO A 270 6.08 22.12 13.32
CA PRO A 270 4.67 22.05 12.90
C PRO A 270 4.46 21.21 11.64
N PRO A 271 3.40 20.38 11.59
CA PRO A 271 3.10 19.58 10.41
C PRO A 271 2.75 20.46 9.21
N SER A 272 3.21 20.07 8.03
CA SER A 272 2.96 20.79 6.77
C SER A 272 2.89 19.83 5.58
N LEU A 273 2.07 20.16 4.58
CA LEU A 273 1.97 19.40 3.34
C LEU A 273 3.28 19.41 2.55
N GLU A 274 3.99 20.54 2.60
CA GLU A 274 5.25 20.79 1.88
C GLU A 274 6.48 20.28 2.64
N SER A 275 6.31 19.74 3.85
CA SER A 275 7.46 19.29 4.65
C SER A 275 8.17 18.12 3.99
N THR A 276 9.48 18.29 3.79
CA THR A 276 10.39 17.23 3.36
C THR A 276 10.97 16.44 4.54
N ASP A 277 10.83 16.95 5.77
CA ASP A 277 11.22 16.26 7.01
C ASP A 277 10.14 15.24 7.41
N ARG A 278 10.17 14.09 6.72
CA ARG A 278 9.29 12.94 6.96
C ARG A 278 9.74 12.18 8.21
N ARG A 279 8.77 11.76 9.03
CA ARG A 279 9.01 11.02 10.27
C ARG A 279 8.43 9.63 10.15
N SER A 280 9.19 8.64 10.62
CA SER A 280 8.68 7.28 10.73
C SER A 280 7.76 7.16 11.94
N PHE A 281 6.85 6.18 11.90
CA PHE A 281 5.98 5.84 13.02
C PHE A 281 5.85 4.33 13.16
N GLU A 282 5.44 3.87 14.34
CA GLU A 282 5.30 2.46 14.65
C GLU A 282 3.84 2.09 14.92
N ILE A 283 3.43 0.93 14.40
CA ILE A 283 2.21 0.23 14.81
C ILE A 283 2.60 -1.17 15.25
N LYS A 284 2.35 -1.51 16.52
CA LYS A 284 2.97 -2.67 17.16
C LYS A 284 1.96 -3.65 17.77
N GLY A 285 2.25 -4.95 17.67
CA GLY A 285 1.56 -5.98 18.45
C GLY A 285 0.10 -6.18 18.07
N ILE A 286 -0.28 -5.83 16.83
CA ILE A 286 -1.68 -5.90 16.40
C ILE A 286 -2.05 -7.34 16.08
N THR A 287 -3.17 -7.80 16.61
CA THR A 287 -3.74 -9.12 16.27
C THR A 287 -4.98 -8.92 15.41
N SER A 288 -5.03 -9.54 14.22
CA SER A 288 -6.14 -9.35 13.30
C SER A 288 -6.55 -10.63 12.58
N TYR A 289 -7.79 -11.08 12.78
CA TYR A 289 -8.23 -12.38 12.28
C TYR A 289 -9.68 -12.47 11.80
N LYS A 290 -9.94 -13.39 10.87
CA LYS A 290 -11.29 -13.73 10.36
C LYS A 290 -12.08 -12.54 9.80
N ASN A 291 -11.38 -11.54 9.24
CA ASN A 291 -12.01 -10.43 8.55
C ASN A 291 -12.26 -10.78 7.08
N LEU A 292 -13.29 -10.18 6.47
CA LEU A 292 -13.69 -10.49 5.08
C LEU A 292 -12.93 -9.69 4.01
N ASP A 293 -12.04 -8.78 4.41
CA ASP A 293 -11.19 -8.01 3.48
C ASP A 293 -9.77 -7.74 4.04
N GLY A 294 -9.11 -8.82 4.47
CA GLY A 294 -7.75 -8.77 4.97
C GLY A 294 -7.62 -8.31 6.42
N ALA A 295 -6.41 -8.46 6.98
CA ALA A 295 -6.12 -7.96 8.32
C ALA A 295 -5.91 -6.44 8.32
N TYR A 296 -5.30 -5.90 7.25
CA TYR A 296 -4.92 -4.51 7.19
C TYR A 296 -4.93 -3.95 5.75
N ARG A 297 -5.54 -2.78 5.60
CA ARG A 297 -5.43 -1.92 4.41
C ARG A 297 -4.70 -0.63 4.76
N ASN A 298 -3.72 -0.24 3.94
CA ASN A 298 -2.91 0.94 4.22
C ASN A 298 -2.64 1.82 3.00
N ARG A 299 -2.51 3.13 3.27
CA ARG A 299 -1.89 4.09 2.37
C ARG A 299 -0.94 5.01 3.12
N VAL A 300 0.36 4.69 3.14
CA VAL A 300 1.32 5.27 4.11
C VAL A 300 2.69 5.60 3.53
N GLY A 301 3.46 6.39 4.26
CA GLY A 301 4.92 6.45 4.13
C GLY A 301 5.61 6.50 5.48
N GLY A 302 6.74 5.80 5.62
CA GLY A 302 7.52 5.77 6.86
C GLY A 302 6.96 4.86 7.97
N ALA A 303 6.14 3.86 7.64
CA ALA A 303 5.48 3.03 8.65
C ALA A 303 6.34 1.83 9.06
N ASN A 304 6.41 1.54 10.36
CA ASN A 304 7.01 0.34 10.92
C ASN A 304 5.93 -0.53 11.56
N TYR A 305 5.62 -1.66 10.92
CA TYR A 305 4.68 -2.66 11.41
C TYR A 305 5.46 -3.77 12.10
N VAL A 306 5.28 -3.86 13.41
CA VAL A 306 6.15 -4.67 14.28
C VAL A 306 5.33 -5.65 15.08
N GLU A 307 5.72 -6.94 15.08
CA GLU A 307 5.12 -7.96 15.95
C GLU A 307 3.61 -8.16 15.71
N TRP A 308 3.16 -8.01 14.46
CA TRP A 308 1.78 -8.26 14.08
C TRP A 308 1.46 -9.77 14.08
N VAL A 309 0.24 -10.12 14.44
CA VAL A 309 -0.35 -11.45 14.27
C VAL A 309 -1.54 -11.33 13.31
N SER A 310 -1.51 -12.04 12.19
CA SER A 310 -2.62 -12.09 11.24
C SER A 310 -3.03 -13.55 11.03
N ALA A 311 -4.32 -13.85 11.12
CA ALA A 311 -4.80 -15.20 10.90
C ALA A 311 -6.13 -15.23 10.17
N ASP A 312 -6.35 -16.22 9.31
CA ASP A 312 -7.68 -16.57 8.85
C ASP A 312 -8.49 -15.45 8.14
N ASN A 313 -7.85 -14.38 7.68
CA ASN A 313 -8.52 -13.32 6.92
C ASN A 313 -8.78 -13.74 5.47
N VAL A 314 -9.89 -13.28 4.89
CA VAL A 314 -10.18 -13.39 3.45
C VAL A 314 -9.31 -12.41 2.69
N GLY A 315 -8.78 -12.84 1.53
CA GLY A 315 -7.90 -12.00 0.71
C GLY A 315 -6.47 -11.92 1.27
N VAL A 316 -5.82 -10.79 1.04
CA VAL A 316 -4.42 -10.58 1.45
C VAL A 316 -4.37 -10.17 2.93
N SER A 317 -3.47 -10.77 3.72
CA SER A 317 -3.29 -10.37 5.12
C SER A 317 -2.96 -8.89 5.26
N MET A 318 -1.88 -8.41 4.66
CA MET A 318 -1.49 -7.00 4.63
C MET A 318 -1.49 -6.50 3.19
N ALA A 319 -2.32 -5.50 2.88
CA ALA A 319 -2.35 -4.92 1.54
C ALA A 319 -2.42 -3.40 1.59
N GLY A 320 -1.94 -2.74 0.54
CA GLY A 320 -1.94 -1.28 0.53
C GLY A 320 -0.98 -0.66 -0.47
N SER A 321 -0.67 0.60 -0.21
CA SER A 321 0.25 1.40 -0.99
C SER A 321 1.11 2.19 -0.04
N GLY A 322 2.42 2.12 -0.22
CA GLY A 322 3.26 3.02 0.54
C GLY A 322 4.72 3.00 0.14
N ASN A 323 5.52 3.65 0.95
CA ASN A 323 6.93 3.83 0.69
C ASN A 323 7.75 3.87 2.00
N THR A 324 9.03 3.49 1.91
CA THR A 324 9.99 3.49 3.03
C THR A 324 9.38 2.95 4.32
N SER A 325 8.84 1.73 4.25
CA SER A 325 8.07 1.12 5.34
C SER A 325 8.52 -0.33 5.56
N THR A 326 8.30 -0.84 6.77
CA THR A 326 8.78 -2.17 7.17
C THR A 326 7.67 -3.00 7.79
N ILE A 327 7.57 -4.27 7.41
CA ILE A 327 6.86 -5.33 8.12
C ILE A 327 7.91 -6.24 8.73
N SER A 328 7.96 -6.32 10.05
CA SER A 328 8.96 -7.14 10.73
C SER A 328 8.46 -7.89 11.95
N ARG A 329 9.10 -9.05 12.16
CA ARG A 329 8.88 -9.91 13.32
C ARG A 329 7.42 -10.28 13.54
N GLY A 330 6.64 -10.40 12.47
CA GLY A 330 5.23 -10.78 12.53
C GLY A 330 5.00 -12.28 12.36
N LEU A 331 3.79 -12.73 12.73
CA LEU A 331 3.27 -14.08 12.54
C LEU A 331 2.02 -13.99 11.64
N PHE A 332 2.14 -14.47 10.41
CA PHE A 332 1.07 -14.45 9.41
C PHE A 332 0.63 -15.88 9.13
N ILE A 333 -0.65 -16.17 9.30
CA ILE A 333 -1.23 -17.51 9.22
C ILE A 333 -2.38 -17.48 8.20
N GLY A 334 -2.21 -18.11 7.05
CA GLY A 334 -3.22 -18.11 5.99
C GLY A 334 -4.47 -18.88 6.40
N GLN A 335 -4.25 -20.08 6.96
CA GLN A 335 -5.28 -20.94 7.53
C GLN A 335 -4.80 -21.53 8.86
N SER A 336 -5.53 -21.30 9.95
CA SER A 336 -5.28 -21.89 11.25
C SER A 336 -6.04 -23.22 11.43
N LEU A 337 -5.88 -23.85 12.60
CA LEU A 337 -6.66 -25.04 12.98
C LEU A 337 -8.08 -24.68 13.50
N ASN A 338 -8.38 -23.41 13.71
CA ASN A 338 -9.69 -22.92 14.16
C ASN A 338 -10.49 -22.40 12.95
N ASN A 339 -10.66 -23.29 11.97
CA ASN A 339 -11.15 -22.99 10.62
C ASN A 339 -12.56 -23.53 10.34
N TYR A 340 -13.30 -23.94 11.38
CA TYR A 340 -14.59 -24.63 11.24
C TYR A 340 -15.69 -23.80 10.55
N THR A 341 -15.55 -22.48 10.48
CA THR A 341 -16.63 -21.55 10.07
C THR A 341 -16.32 -20.69 8.85
N LEU A 342 -15.12 -20.76 8.27
CA LEU A 342 -14.82 -20.01 7.05
C LEU A 342 -15.08 -20.91 5.83
N VAL A 343 -15.70 -20.33 4.79
CA VAL A 343 -15.74 -20.95 3.46
C VAL A 343 -14.33 -21.42 3.13
N SER A 344 -14.16 -22.67 2.70
CA SER A 344 -12.86 -23.21 2.35
C SER A 344 -12.17 -22.27 1.34
N LYS A 345 -11.16 -21.55 1.82
CA LYS A 345 -10.46 -20.48 1.06
C LYS A 345 -9.85 -20.98 -0.24
N VAL A 346 -9.45 -22.25 -0.24
CA VAL A 346 -8.84 -22.93 -1.40
C VAL A 346 -9.88 -23.27 -2.47
N THR A 347 -11.17 -23.43 -2.11
CA THR A 347 -12.24 -23.79 -3.06
C THR A 347 -13.07 -22.59 -3.53
N SER A 348 -12.96 -21.43 -2.88
CA SER A 348 -13.72 -20.21 -3.24
C SER A 348 -13.00 -19.31 -4.27
N GLY A 349 -11.76 -19.63 -4.67
CA GLY A 349 -10.96 -18.75 -5.53
C GLY A 349 -10.49 -17.48 -4.82
N GLU A 350 -10.39 -17.50 -3.49
CA GLU A 350 -9.90 -16.39 -2.66
C GLU A 350 -8.39 -16.25 -2.74
N ILE A 351 -7.91 -15.02 -2.96
CA ILE A 351 -6.47 -14.71 -2.92
C ILE A 351 -5.93 -15.07 -1.54
N LEU A 352 -4.94 -15.96 -1.50
CA LEU A 352 -4.31 -16.40 -0.26
C LEU A 352 -2.84 -15.96 -0.26
N ALA A 353 -2.63 -14.66 -0.02
CA ALA A 353 -1.30 -14.06 0.04
C ALA A 353 -1.06 -13.31 1.36
N ALA A 354 0.16 -13.36 1.89
CA ALA A 354 0.48 -12.64 3.12
C ALA A 354 0.63 -11.13 2.88
N PHE A 355 1.33 -10.76 1.80
CA PHE A 355 1.71 -9.36 1.55
C PHE A 355 1.35 -8.91 0.12
N ALA A 356 0.78 -7.71 0.00
CA ALA A 356 0.50 -6.97 -1.24
C ALA A 356 0.46 -5.46 -1.00
N THR A 357 1.56 -4.90 -0.49
CA THR A 357 1.63 -3.50 -0.02
C THR A 357 2.67 -2.70 -0.78
N TYR A 358 2.54 -2.58 -2.10
CA TYR A 358 3.58 -2.03 -2.97
C TYR A 358 4.90 -2.73 -2.67
N HIS A 359 5.01 -3.98 -3.14
CA HIS A 359 6.31 -4.63 -3.08
C HIS A 359 7.37 -3.73 -3.68
N SER A 360 8.62 -3.88 -3.20
CA SER A 360 9.78 -3.11 -3.65
C SER A 360 9.98 -1.78 -2.91
N SER A 361 8.93 -1.21 -2.30
CA SER A 361 9.03 -0.05 -1.39
C SER A 361 8.83 -0.38 0.09
N PHE A 362 8.35 -1.60 0.37
CA PHE A 362 8.27 -2.19 1.71
C PHE A 362 9.35 -3.23 1.94
N THR A 363 10.02 -3.13 3.10
CA THR A 363 10.88 -4.19 3.63
C THR A 363 10.04 -5.19 4.39
N MET A 364 10.10 -6.46 4.04
CA MET A 364 9.38 -7.54 4.72
C MET A 364 10.41 -8.53 5.26
N LYS A 365 10.78 -8.42 6.54
CA LYS A 365 11.90 -9.18 7.11
C LYS A 365 11.56 -9.85 8.44
N GLU A 366 12.25 -10.94 8.74
CA GLU A 366 12.17 -11.60 10.05
C GLU A 366 10.75 -12.11 10.42
N ASN A 367 9.88 -12.30 9.42
CA ASN A 367 8.50 -12.73 9.64
C ASN A 367 8.38 -14.26 9.58
N THR A 368 7.36 -14.79 10.25
CA THR A 368 6.94 -16.19 10.07
C THR A 368 5.63 -16.24 9.32
N VAL A 369 5.61 -17.03 8.25
CA VAL A 369 4.48 -17.13 7.31
C VAL A 369 4.06 -18.58 7.19
N VAL A 370 2.86 -18.89 7.69
CA VAL A 370 2.35 -20.23 7.90
C VAL A 370 1.11 -20.48 7.04
N ASN A 371 1.06 -21.63 6.35
CA ASN A 371 -0.10 -22.07 5.56
C ASN A 371 -0.56 -21.07 4.48
N PHE A 372 0.38 -20.49 3.74
CA PHE A 372 0.14 -19.76 2.48
C PHE A 372 0.65 -20.61 1.29
N PRO A 373 -0.08 -21.65 0.87
CA PRO A 373 0.37 -22.57 -0.16
C PRO A 373 0.47 -21.90 -1.54
N PHE A 374 1.16 -22.57 -2.46
CA PHE A 374 1.09 -22.27 -3.88
C PHE A 374 -0.29 -22.67 -4.45
N ILE A 375 -0.91 -21.80 -5.22
CA ILE A 375 -2.14 -22.07 -5.97
C ILE A 375 -1.89 -21.72 -7.44
N GLU A 376 -2.01 -22.71 -8.32
CA GLU A 376 -1.73 -22.55 -9.74
C GLU A 376 -2.73 -21.59 -10.40
N GLY A 377 -2.22 -20.61 -11.15
CA GLY A 377 -3.04 -19.63 -11.86
C GLY A 377 -3.69 -18.55 -10.99
N GLN A 378 -3.38 -18.50 -9.69
CA GLN A 378 -3.98 -17.57 -8.75
C GLN A 378 -2.97 -17.00 -7.74
N THR A 379 -2.99 -15.67 -7.57
CA THR A 379 -2.15 -14.96 -6.60
C THR A 379 -2.20 -15.63 -5.24
N SER A 380 -1.05 -16.13 -4.80
CA SER A 380 -0.90 -16.96 -3.60
C SER A 380 0.54 -16.96 -3.09
N GLY A 381 0.73 -17.33 -1.82
CA GLY A 381 2.05 -17.44 -1.17
C GLY A 381 2.36 -16.31 -0.19
N MET A 382 3.63 -16.14 0.20
CA MET A 382 4.03 -15.01 1.04
C MET A 382 3.85 -13.68 0.30
N PHE A 383 4.35 -13.60 -0.93
CA PHE A 383 4.29 -12.39 -1.75
C PHE A 383 3.21 -12.52 -2.83
N ALA A 384 2.33 -11.54 -2.91
CA ALA A 384 1.44 -11.38 -4.05
C ALA A 384 2.24 -10.87 -5.26
N MET A 385 2.68 -11.79 -6.14
CA MET A 385 3.57 -11.45 -7.26
C MET A 385 2.96 -10.50 -8.30
N THR A 386 1.64 -10.32 -8.28
CA THR A 386 0.90 -9.34 -9.10
C THR A 386 1.11 -7.90 -8.64
N ASP A 387 1.76 -7.69 -7.51
CA ASP A 387 2.03 -6.38 -6.92
C ASP A 387 3.48 -5.88 -7.19
N TYR A 388 4.21 -6.59 -8.08
CA TYR A 388 5.47 -6.15 -8.69
C TYR A 388 5.20 -5.59 -10.09
N TYR A 389 4.94 -4.29 -10.19
CA TYR A 389 4.55 -3.65 -11.46
C TYR A 389 5.14 -2.26 -11.66
N ILE A 390 5.98 -1.79 -10.74
CA ILE A 390 6.54 -0.43 -10.81
C ILE A 390 7.81 -0.41 -11.68
N PHE A 391 8.50 -1.55 -11.80
CA PHE A 391 9.78 -1.68 -12.50
C PHE A 391 9.81 -2.86 -13.46
N GLY A 392 10.54 -2.73 -14.57
CA GLY A 392 10.78 -3.84 -15.51
C GLY A 392 11.57 -5.00 -14.90
N VAL A 393 12.52 -4.69 -14.03
CA VAL A 393 13.28 -5.64 -13.23
C VAL A 393 13.20 -5.17 -11.79
N ASP A 394 12.76 -6.06 -10.92
CA ASP A 394 12.65 -5.78 -9.50
C ASP A 394 13.83 -6.33 -8.72
N THR A 395 14.37 -5.51 -7.82
CA THR A 395 15.53 -5.81 -6.97
C THR A 395 15.20 -5.70 -5.49
N GLY A 396 13.96 -5.35 -5.14
CA GLY A 396 13.53 -5.07 -3.77
C GLY A 396 13.56 -6.26 -2.84
N GLN A 397 13.59 -7.49 -3.39
CA GLN A 397 13.76 -8.71 -2.61
C GLN A 397 15.04 -8.71 -1.78
N LEU A 398 16.06 -7.92 -2.13
CA LEU A 398 17.26 -7.74 -1.32
C LEU A 398 16.94 -7.40 0.15
N LEU A 399 15.88 -6.64 0.39
CA LEU A 399 15.48 -6.18 1.71
C LEU A 399 14.70 -7.24 2.50
N ASN A 400 14.15 -8.26 1.82
CA ASN A 400 13.22 -9.22 2.40
C ASN A 400 13.92 -10.43 3.04
N VAL A 401 14.77 -10.15 4.02
CA VAL A 401 15.66 -11.14 4.62
C VAL A 401 15.04 -11.90 5.80
N ASN A 402 15.53 -13.12 6.03
CA ASN A 402 15.25 -13.91 7.23
C ASN A 402 13.76 -14.19 7.48
N ASN A 403 12.94 -14.32 6.44
CA ASN A 403 11.56 -14.79 6.59
C ASN A 403 11.53 -16.31 6.69
N ARG A 404 10.71 -16.86 7.59
CA ARG A 404 10.50 -18.30 7.77
C ARG A 404 9.16 -18.72 7.20
N LEU A 405 9.20 -19.62 6.21
CA LEU A 405 8.02 -20.22 5.60
C LEU A 405 7.73 -21.58 6.25
N ILE A 406 6.49 -21.83 6.64
CA ILE A 406 6.02 -23.12 7.17
C ILE A 406 4.76 -23.52 6.40
N ASN A 407 4.80 -24.62 5.65
CA ASN A 407 3.72 -25.02 4.72
C ASN A 407 3.27 -23.86 3.80
N SER A 408 4.22 -23.01 3.41
CA SER A 408 3.96 -21.82 2.62
C SER A 408 4.90 -21.79 1.42
N HIS A 409 4.43 -21.17 0.34
CA HIS A 409 5.21 -20.92 -0.85
C HIS A 409 5.62 -19.43 -0.92
N PRO A 410 6.82 -19.09 -1.44
CA PRO A 410 7.27 -17.71 -1.66
C PRO A 410 6.27 -16.81 -2.39
N GLY A 411 5.70 -17.29 -3.49
CA GLY A 411 4.72 -16.57 -4.30
C GLY A 411 4.51 -17.20 -5.66
N GLN A 412 3.26 -17.29 -6.14
CA GLN A 412 2.95 -17.78 -7.48
C GLN A 412 3.20 -16.68 -8.54
N ARG A 413 3.94 -17.02 -9.60
CA ARG A 413 4.33 -16.10 -10.66
C ARG A 413 3.21 -15.92 -11.69
N SER A 414 2.18 -15.15 -11.32
CA SER A 414 1.05 -14.82 -12.20
C SER A 414 1.48 -14.12 -13.48
N LEU A 415 1.00 -14.60 -14.63
CA LEU A 415 1.24 -13.95 -15.92
C LEU A 415 0.50 -12.60 -15.98
N PRO A 416 1.15 -11.54 -16.49
CA PRO A 416 0.48 -10.28 -16.77
C PRO A 416 -0.49 -10.43 -17.94
N PRO A 417 -1.46 -9.50 -18.11
CA PRO A 417 -2.44 -9.58 -19.19
C PRO A 417 -1.84 -9.78 -20.58
N ASN A 418 -0.67 -9.18 -20.84
CA ASN A 418 -0.01 -9.32 -22.14
C ASN A 418 0.61 -10.71 -22.41
N LEU A 419 0.64 -11.61 -21.42
CA LEU A 419 1.21 -12.95 -21.53
C LEU A 419 0.24 -14.08 -21.14
N ASP A 420 -0.89 -13.75 -20.50
CA ASP A 420 -1.79 -14.76 -19.92
C ASP A 420 -2.71 -15.46 -20.93
N GLY A 421 -2.67 -15.06 -22.21
CA GLY A 421 -3.47 -15.63 -23.29
C GLY A 421 -4.98 -15.34 -23.19
N ARG A 422 -5.40 -14.46 -22.27
CA ARG A 422 -6.81 -14.08 -22.09
C ARG A 422 -7.12 -12.80 -22.89
N PRO A 423 -8.39 -12.52 -23.21
CA PRO A 423 -8.77 -11.31 -23.93
C PRO A 423 -8.28 -10.02 -23.24
N LEU A 424 -7.67 -9.12 -24.01
CA LEU A 424 -7.15 -7.82 -23.56
C LEU A 424 -8.22 -6.74 -23.43
N ASN A 425 -9.48 -7.11 -23.21
CA ASN A 425 -10.59 -6.15 -23.05
C ASN A 425 -10.29 -5.23 -21.87
N SER A 426 -9.83 -4.00 -22.14
CA SER A 426 -9.35 -3.02 -21.16
C SER A 426 -8.25 -3.52 -20.20
N ARG A 427 -7.50 -4.58 -20.55
CA ARG A 427 -6.43 -5.16 -19.71
C ARG A 427 -5.03 -4.82 -20.21
N ASN A 428 -4.71 -3.53 -20.25
CA ASN A 428 -3.49 -3.00 -20.87
C ASN A 428 -2.45 -2.53 -19.86
N TRP A 429 -1.88 -3.48 -19.12
CA TRP A 429 -0.77 -3.27 -18.19
C TRP A 429 0.16 -4.49 -18.18
N THR A 430 1.32 -4.34 -17.54
CA THR A 430 2.22 -5.46 -17.29
C THR A 430 2.76 -5.43 -15.86
N TYR A 431 3.38 -6.53 -15.48
CA TYR A 431 4.11 -6.71 -14.22
C TYR A 431 5.60 -6.78 -14.54
N SER A 432 6.46 -6.66 -13.53
CA SER A 432 7.91 -6.81 -13.67
C SER A 432 8.23 -8.06 -14.48
N GLY A 433 9.16 -7.99 -15.43
CA GLY A 433 9.57 -9.14 -16.25
C GLY A 433 10.44 -10.11 -15.46
N ALA A 434 11.36 -9.56 -14.66
CA ALA A 434 12.27 -10.32 -13.80
C ALA A 434 12.24 -9.78 -12.37
N ILE A 435 12.40 -10.67 -11.40
CA ILE A 435 12.51 -10.34 -9.98
C ILE A 435 13.77 -11.02 -9.46
N TRP A 436 14.70 -10.24 -8.93
CA TRP A 436 15.93 -10.76 -8.36
C TRP A 436 15.61 -11.59 -7.11
N ASP A 437 16.22 -12.76 -6.98
CA ASP A 437 16.08 -13.67 -5.83
C ASP A 437 17.43 -13.80 -5.09
N PRO A 438 17.86 -12.78 -4.33
CA PRO A 438 19.12 -12.80 -3.60
C PRO A 438 19.15 -13.80 -2.44
N GLN A 439 18.00 -14.35 -2.03
CA GLN A 439 17.90 -15.32 -0.94
C GLN A 439 17.76 -16.77 -1.42
N GLY A 440 17.42 -17.00 -2.69
CA GLY A 440 17.15 -18.33 -3.23
C GLY A 440 15.82 -18.89 -2.74
N MET A 441 14.79 -18.03 -2.65
CA MET A 441 13.46 -18.41 -2.23
C MET A 441 12.74 -19.28 -3.27
N TRP A 442 12.88 -18.99 -4.56
CA TRP A 442 12.22 -19.73 -5.64
C TRP A 442 13.15 -20.71 -6.38
N GLY A 443 14.46 -20.45 -6.34
CA GLY A 443 15.47 -21.25 -7.03
C GLY A 443 16.87 -20.98 -6.48
N PRO A 444 17.95 -21.17 -7.27
CA PRO A 444 19.29 -20.84 -6.79
C PRO A 444 19.42 -19.38 -6.37
N LYS A 445 20.22 -19.17 -5.32
CA LYS A 445 20.54 -17.85 -4.80
C LYS A 445 21.16 -16.95 -5.88
N ASN A 446 20.72 -15.69 -5.90
CA ASN A 446 21.12 -14.62 -6.82
C ASN A 446 20.61 -14.74 -8.27
N ASN A 447 19.81 -15.76 -8.58
CA ASN A 447 19.13 -15.83 -9.88
C ASN A 447 17.95 -14.83 -9.95
N PHE A 448 17.35 -14.71 -11.13
CA PHE A 448 16.12 -13.97 -11.35
C PHE A 448 14.95 -14.91 -11.59
N LEU A 449 13.84 -14.69 -10.88
CA LEU A 449 12.54 -15.27 -11.18
C LEU A 449 11.90 -14.55 -12.37
N VAL A 450 11.67 -15.28 -13.45
CA VAL A 450 11.10 -14.78 -14.71
C VAL A 450 9.91 -15.63 -15.16
N TYR A 451 9.13 -15.11 -16.12
CA TYR A 451 8.11 -15.91 -16.82
C TYR A 451 8.77 -16.93 -17.76
N ASP A 452 8.14 -18.09 -17.94
CA ASP A 452 8.59 -19.10 -18.92
C ASP A 452 8.21 -18.69 -20.36
N VAL A 453 8.88 -17.66 -20.87
CA VAL A 453 8.73 -17.19 -22.25
C VAL A 453 10.11 -17.03 -22.89
N PRO A 454 10.29 -17.41 -24.16
CA PRO A 454 11.57 -17.27 -24.87
C PRO A 454 12.15 -15.85 -24.78
N PHE A 455 11.28 -14.82 -24.74
CA PHE A 455 11.69 -13.43 -24.54
C PHE A 455 12.58 -13.21 -23.32
N LEU A 456 12.44 -13.99 -22.24
CA LEU A 456 13.21 -13.90 -21.01
C LEU A 456 14.17 -15.08 -20.79
N THR A 457 13.87 -16.25 -21.36
CA THR A 457 14.55 -17.51 -21.03
C THR A 457 15.49 -18.01 -22.13
N SER A 458 15.56 -17.35 -23.29
CA SER A 458 16.42 -17.78 -24.41
C SER A 458 17.92 -17.58 -24.18
N SER A 459 18.30 -16.85 -23.13
CA SER A 459 19.70 -16.59 -22.79
C SER A 459 19.91 -16.80 -21.31
N GLY A 460 20.98 -17.52 -20.96
CA GLY A 460 21.27 -17.94 -19.60
C GLY A 460 20.77 -19.35 -19.30
N ASN A 461 21.23 -19.90 -18.18
CA ASN A 461 20.77 -21.17 -17.65
C ASN A 461 19.53 -20.94 -16.80
N CYS A 462 18.39 -21.38 -17.31
CA CYS A 462 17.10 -21.28 -16.65
C CYS A 462 16.61 -22.66 -16.21
N GLN A 463 16.11 -22.76 -14.98
CA GLN A 463 15.44 -23.96 -14.47
C GLN A 463 14.04 -23.64 -13.96
N TYR A 464 13.16 -24.63 -13.98
CA TYR A 464 11.82 -24.47 -13.39
C TYR A 464 11.92 -24.18 -11.90
N THR A 465 11.12 -23.23 -11.42
CA THR A 465 10.92 -23.04 -9.98
C THR A 465 9.82 -23.97 -9.51
N ASP A 466 9.81 -24.28 -8.22
CA ASP A 466 8.76 -25.11 -7.68
C ASP A 466 7.39 -24.40 -7.72
N PRO A 467 6.29 -25.17 -7.90
CA PRO A 467 6.28 -26.53 -8.44
C PRO A 467 6.71 -26.55 -9.93
N ILE A 468 7.50 -27.55 -10.32
CA ILE A 468 8.05 -27.69 -11.68
C ILE A 468 6.95 -27.56 -12.76
N GLY A 469 7.18 -26.70 -13.74
CA GLY A 469 6.29 -26.49 -14.89
C GLY A 469 5.01 -25.71 -14.60
N LYS A 470 4.76 -25.31 -13.35
CA LYS A 470 3.53 -24.63 -12.92
C LYS A 470 3.73 -23.17 -12.52
N ASN A 471 4.99 -22.76 -12.38
CA ASN A 471 5.37 -21.45 -11.91
C ASN A 471 6.29 -20.75 -12.94
N GLY A 472 7.25 -19.94 -12.49
CA GLY A 472 8.23 -19.29 -13.36
C GLY A 472 9.48 -20.14 -13.61
N LYS A 473 10.50 -19.48 -14.15
CA LYS A 473 11.87 -20.01 -14.21
C LYS A 473 12.81 -19.16 -13.38
N SER A 474 13.79 -19.81 -12.76
CA SER A 474 14.92 -19.18 -12.11
C SER A 474 16.09 -19.20 -13.08
N CYS A 475 16.52 -18.03 -13.53
CA CYS A 475 17.57 -17.85 -14.52
C CYS A 475 18.79 -17.16 -13.92
N ASP A 476 19.98 -17.64 -14.28
CA ASP A 476 21.22 -16.93 -13.98
C ASP A 476 21.40 -15.68 -14.87
N GLY A 477 22.46 -14.92 -14.60
CA GLY A 477 22.82 -13.74 -15.38
C GLY A 477 22.10 -12.46 -14.95
N GLN A 478 22.29 -11.42 -15.75
CA GLN A 478 21.85 -10.06 -15.46
C GLN A 478 20.59 -9.71 -16.25
N PHE A 479 19.68 -8.96 -15.63
CA PHE A 479 18.53 -8.35 -16.29
C PHE A 479 18.50 -6.84 -16.06
N TYR A 480 18.04 -6.10 -17.07
CA TYR A 480 17.90 -4.65 -17.06
C TYR A 480 16.42 -4.27 -17.19
N GLY A 481 15.94 -3.42 -16.28
CA GLY A 481 14.54 -2.99 -16.29
C GLY A 481 14.37 -1.76 -17.18
N VAL A 482 13.67 -1.89 -18.30
CA VAL A 482 13.44 -0.79 -19.25
C VAL A 482 12.01 -0.28 -19.11
N GLY A 483 11.84 1.02 -18.88
CA GLY A 483 10.52 1.64 -18.65
C GLY A 483 10.58 3.16 -18.55
N SER A 484 9.56 3.76 -17.90
CA SER A 484 9.45 5.22 -17.71
C SER A 484 9.69 6.01 -18.99
N PHE A 485 8.97 5.61 -20.03
CA PHE A 485 9.07 6.18 -21.37
C PHE A 485 8.52 7.61 -21.42
N GLN A 486 8.99 8.39 -22.37
CA GLN A 486 8.53 9.75 -22.65
C GLN A 486 8.70 10.04 -24.14
N THR A 487 7.73 10.70 -24.77
CA THR A 487 7.74 11.08 -26.19
C THR A 487 7.05 12.42 -26.40
N ASP A 488 7.02 12.94 -27.64
CA ASP A 488 6.27 14.17 -27.96
C ASP A 488 4.75 14.01 -27.84
N PHE A 489 4.23 12.79 -28.03
CA PHE A 489 2.79 12.50 -27.99
C PHE A 489 2.31 11.96 -26.65
N ASP A 490 3.24 11.73 -25.71
CA ASP A 490 2.99 11.23 -24.36
C ASP A 490 4.18 11.64 -23.50
N ASP A 491 4.06 12.82 -22.92
CA ASP A 491 5.16 13.60 -22.36
C ASP A 491 5.29 13.46 -20.84
N ASN A 492 4.46 12.64 -20.18
CA ASN A 492 4.53 12.46 -18.73
C ASN A 492 5.17 11.11 -18.37
N PRO A 493 6.42 11.10 -17.86
CA PRO A 493 7.14 9.85 -17.58
C PRO A 493 6.55 9.07 -16.40
N PHE A 494 5.71 9.68 -15.57
CA PHE A 494 5.04 9.02 -14.44
C PHE A 494 3.71 8.37 -14.84
N THR A 495 3.12 8.86 -15.92
CA THR A 495 1.79 8.44 -16.38
C THR A 495 1.79 8.03 -17.84
N PHE A 496 2.94 7.62 -18.41
CA PHE A 496 3.03 7.21 -19.80
C PHE A 496 2.04 6.07 -20.11
N LYS A 497 1.11 6.30 -21.06
CA LYS A 497 0.00 5.39 -21.37
C LYS A 497 0.03 4.84 -22.78
N SER A 498 0.87 5.37 -23.65
CA SER A 498 0.92 4.95 -25.05
C SER A 498 1.31 3.47 -25.18
N PRO A 499 0.75 2.74 -26.16
CA PRO A 499 1.06 1.33 -26.37
C PRO A 499 2.54 1.14 -26.71
N ILE A 500 3.13 0.06 -26.21
CA ILE A 500 4.52 -0.32 -26.48
C ILE A 500 4.56 -1.71 -27.10
N GLN A 501 5.44 -1.91 -28.06
CA GLN A 501 5.78 -3.23 -28.57
C GLN A 501 7.30 -3.38 -28.69
N ILE A 502 7.82 -4.43 -28.06
CA ILE A 502 9.22 -4.77 -28.05
C ILE A 502 9.40 -6.14 -28.70
N ILE A 503 10.27 -6.20 -29.71
CA ILE A 503 10.71 -7.43 -30.33
C ILE A 503 12.15 -7.70 -29.88
N ARG A 504 12.41 -8.88 -29.34
CA ARG A 504 13.77 -9.35 -29.06
C ARG A 504 14.23 -10.22 -30.22
N THR A 505 15.43 -9.96 -30.75
CA THR A 505 16.04 -10.77 -31.81
C THR A 505 17.35 -11.41 -31.38
N SER A 506 17.71 -12.51 -32.05
CA SER A 506 19.06 -13.09 -31.99
C SER A 506 20.09 -12.21 -32.70
N ALA A 507 21.38 -12.56 -32.61
CA ALA A 507 22.45 -11.86 -33.31
C ALA A 507 22.28 -11.91 -34.84
N GLU A 508 21.62 -12.96 -35.35
CA GLU A 508 21.30 -13.18 -36.77
C GLU A 508 20.01 -12.46 -37.20
N GLY A 509 19.36 -11.72 -36.30
CA GLY A 509 18.14 -10.97 -36.59
C GLY A 509 16.84 -11.79 -36.53
N THR A 510 16.88 -13.03 -36.06
CA THR A 510 15.67 -13.87 -35.91
C THR A 510 14.87 -13.45 -34.68
N GLU A 511 13.54 -13.29 -34.79
CA GLU A 511 12.68 -12.98 -33.65
C GLU A 511 12.69 -14.13 -32.63
N ILE A 512 13.12 -13.82 -31.40
CA ILE A 512 13.10 -14.72 -30.24
C ILE A 512 11.74 -14.62 -29.55
N GLY A 513 11.20 -13.40 -29.43
CA GLY A 513 9.92 -13.18 -28.79
C GLY A 513 9.47 -11.73 -28.81
N ARG A 514 8.21 -11.53 -28.40
CA ARG A 514 7.52 -10.25 -28.41
C ARG A 514 6.95 -9.92 -27.04
N TRP A 515 7.09 -8.67 -26.62
CA TRP A 515 6.48 -8.09 -25.43
C TRP A 515 5.67 -6.87 -25.83
N ALA A 516 4.35 -6.94 -25.76
CA ALA A 516 3.46 -5.86 -26.18
C ALA A 516 2.49 -5.49 -25.07
N VAL A 517 2.36 -4.20 -24.77
CA VAL A 517 1.37 -3.67 -23.82
C VAL A 517 0.49 -2.68 -24.57
N GLY A 518 -0.83 -2.90 -24.54
CA GLY A 518 -1.80 -2.10 -25.27
C GLY A 518 -1.99 -0.68 -24.74
N ASP A 519 -2.96 0.02 -25.30
CA ASP A 519 -3.26 1.41 -24.96
C ASP A 519 -3.76 1.56 -23.51
N GLY A 520 -3.04 2.36 -22.74
CA GLY A 520 -3.32 2.63 -21.34
C GLY A 520 -4.49 3.55 -21.08
N GLU A 521 -4.89 4.36 -22.06
CA GLU A 521 -6.03 5.25 -21.91
C GLU A 521 -7.34 4.47 -21.78
N VAL A 522 -7.41 3.26 -22.37
CA VAL A 522 -8.57 2.37 -22.27
C VAL A 522 -8.38 1.26 -21.22
N ALA A 523 -7.29 1.29 -20.45
CA ALA A 523 -7.05 0.30 -19.41
C ALA A 523 -7.99 0.52 -18.21
N SER A 524 -8.61 -0.55 -17.73
CA SER A 524 -9.44 -0.53 -16.51
C SER A 524 -8.64 -0.30 -15.24
N PHE A 525 -7.35 -0.63 -15.26
CA PHE A 525 -6.44 -0.52 -14.13
C PHE A 525 -5.00 -0.39 -14.63
N PHE A 526 -4.11 0.19 -13.80
CA PHE A 526 -2.67 0.27 -14.08
C PHE A 526 -2.32 0.75 -15.50
N GLY A 527 -3.12 1.70 -15.99
CA GLY A 527 -3.01 2.26 -17.33
C GLY A 527 -1.72 3.02 -17.58
N ASN A 528 -0.78 3.12 -16.64
CA ASN A 528 0.59 3.66 -16.78
C ASN A 528 1.71 2.59 -16.64
N MET A 529 1.41 1.32 -16.33
CA MET A 529 2.42 0.28 -16.08
C MET A 529 2.91 -0.36 -17.39
N ARG A 530 3.95 0.26 -17.98
CA ARG A 530 4.62 -0.16 -19.22
C ARG A 530 6.12 -0.26 -19.04
N HIS A 531 6.61 -1.49 -19.09
CA HIS A 531 8.02 -1.80 -18.94
C HIS A 531 8.28 -3.22 -19.43
N PHE A 532 9.55 -3.59 -19.55
CA PHE A 532 9.98 -4.96 -19.81
C PHE A 532 11.36 -5.21 -19.18
N ALA A 533 11.76 -6.48 -19.13
CA ALA A 533 13.12 -6.87 -18.74
C ALA A 533 13.95 -7.21 -19.97
N ALA A 534 15.12 -6.59 -20.09
CA ALA A 534 16.13 -6.86 -21.10
C ALA A 534 17.30 -7.66 -20.52
N GLN A 535 18.13 -8.26 -21.37
CA GLN A 535 19.34 -8.99 -21.02
C GLN A 535 20.55 -8.44 -21.80
N PRO A 536 21.80 -8.55 -21.27
CA PRO A 536 23.00 -7.95 -21.86
C PRO A 536 23.27 -8.30 -23.33
N ASN A 537 22.98 -9.54 -23.72
CA ASN A 537 23.30 -10.04 -25.07
C ASN A 537 22.09 -9.98 -26.03
N GLY A 538 20.99 -9.33 -25.62
CA GLY A 538 19.80 -9.19 -26.44
C GLY A 538 19.84 -7.94 -27.32
N THR A 539 19.27 -8.04 -28.52
CA THR A 539 18.93 -6.88 -29.36
C THR A 539 17.42 -6.66 -29.29
N TYR A 540 16.99 -5.44 -28.98
CA TYR A 540 15.59 -5.11 -28.73
C TYR A 540 15.09 -3.99 -29.64
N SER A 541 13.91 -4.12 -30.23
CA SER A 541 13.30 -3.08 -31.09
C SER A 541 11.99 -2.60 -30.48
N LEU A 542 11.96 -1.34 -30.05
CA LEU A 542 10.80 -0.67 -29.46
C LEU A 542 10.03 0.13 -30.51
N THR A 543 8.72 -0.07 -30.54
CA THR A 543 7.78 0.66 -31.40
C THR A 543 6.56 1.10 -30.59
N PHE A 544 5.84 2.12 -31.08
CA PHE A 544 4.61 2.64 -30.49
C PHE A 544 3.42 2.45 -31.45
N PRO A 545 2.76 1.27 -31.45
CA PRO A 545 1.71 0.97 -32.41
C PRO A 545 0.56 1.99 -32.39
N GLY A 546 0.15 2.47 -33.57
CA GLY A 546 -0.95 3.44 -33.68
C GLY A 546 -0.63 4.86 -33.21
N LYS A 547 0.62 5.15 -32.83
CA LYS A 547 1.11 6.50 -32.51
C LYS A 547 1.99 7.03 -33.66
N PRO A 548 2.12 8.36 -33.82
CA PRO A 548 3.06 8.93 -34.77
C PRO A 548 4.51 8.59 -34.40
N LEU A 549 5.43 8.70 -35.37
CA LEU A 549 6.85 8.56 -35.10
C LEU A 549 7.31 9.70 -34.17
N PRO A 550 8.00 9.41 -33.04
CA PRO A 550 8.47 10.45 -32.14
C PRO A 550 9.64 11.23 -32.75
N THR A 551 9.75 12.50 -32.37
CA THR A 551 10.91 13.37 -32.63
C THR A 551 11.71 13.64 -31.36
N LYS A 552 11.19 13.25 -30.20
CA LYS A 552 11.88 13.18 -28.91
C LYS A 552 11.51 11.88 -28.23
N PHE A 553 12.49 11.26 -27.57
CA PHE A 553 12.28 10.02 -26.84
C PHE A 553 13.13 10.00 -25.58
N ALA A 554 12.57 9.52 -24.48
CA ALA A 554 13.33 9.18 -23.30
C ALA A 554 12.85 7.87 -22.67
N MET A 555 13.73 7.20 -21.94
CA MET A 555 13.42 6.02 -21.13
C MET A 555 14.40 5.87 -19.97
N ASP A 556 14.04 5.05 -18.98
CA ASP A 556 14.96 4.58 -17.94
C ASP A 556 15.39 3.14 -18.19
N VAL A 557 16.65 2.87 -17.84
CA VAL A 557 17.17 1.52 -17.71
C VAL A 557 17.74 1.30 -16.31
N GLY A 558 17.02 0.52 -15.51
CA GLY A 558 17.41 0.11 -14.16
C GLY A 558 18.34 -1.10 -14.15
N ASN A 559 19.11 -1.24 -13.07
CA ASN A 559 20.05 -2.35 -12.83
C ASN A 559 21.17 -2.49 -13.89
N ALA A 560 21.45 -1.42 -14.65
CA ALA A 560 22.49 -1.34 -15.69
C ALA A 560 23.65 -0.38 -15.31
N HIS A 561 23.96 -0.26 -14.02
CA HIS A 561 24.90 0.74 -13.50
C HIS A 561 26.38 0.33 -13.60
N ARG A 562 26.71 -0.94 -13.85
CA ARG A 562 28.09 -1.43 -13.77
C ARG A 562 28.87 -1.04 -15.03
N ILE A 563 30.20 -0.92 -14.91
CA ILE A 563 31.05 -0.52 -16.05
C ILE A 563 30.98 -1.50 -17.22
N GLY A 564 30.77 -2.79 -16.94
CA GLY A 564 30.60 -3.84 -17.95
C GLY A 564 29.18 -3.97 -18.50
N ASP A 565 28.18 -3.30 -17.91
CA ASP A 565 26.80 -3.41 -18.37
C ASP A 565 26.65 -2.71 -19.73
N SER A 566 26.00 -3.38 -20.67
CA SER A 566 25.65 -2.78 -21.96
C SER A 566 24.39 -3.41 -22.50
N PHE A 567 23.59 -2.63 -23.22
CA PHE A 567 22.42 -3.16 -23.92
C PHE A 567 22.25 -2.46 -25.27
N ILE A 568 21.78 -3.22 -26.25
CA ILE A 568 21.57 -2.76 -27.62
C ILE A 568 20.06 -2.68 -27.84
N PHE A 569 19.59 -1.52 -28.28
CA PHE A 569 18.19 -1.36 -28.62
C PHE A 569 18.00 -0.43 -29.81
N SER A 570 16.84 -0.55 -30.43
CA SER A 570 16.34 0.37 -31.43
C SER A 570 14.99 0.93 -31.00
N VAL A 571 14.66 2.14 -31.45
CA VAL A 571 13.37 2.77 -31.21
C VAL A 571 12.86 3.42 -32.50
N SER A 572 11.56 3.28 -32.77
CA SER A 572 10.91 4.02 -33.86
C SER A 572 11.08 5.53 -33.65
N TYR A 573 11.48 6.26 -34.68
CA TYR A 573 11.80 7.69 -34.62
C TYR A 573 11.65 8.32 -36.01
N ASP A 574 11.25 9.59 -36.10
CA ASP A 574 11.08 10.27 -37.39
C ASP A 574 12.42 10.39 -38.15
N GLY A 575 12.56 9.64 -39.25
CA GLY A 575 13.77 9.61 -40.08
C GLY A 575 14.10 10.94 -40.77
N ARG A 576 13.19 11.90 -40.77
CA ARG A 576 13.40 13.24 -41.36
C ARG A 576 14.11 14.20 -40.40
N ILE A 577 14.10 13.90 -39.10
CA ILE A 577 14.65 14.76 -38.05
C ILE A 577 16.00 14.19 -37.61
N PRO A 578 17.13 14.87 -37.86
CA PRO A 578 18.43 14.39 -37.39
C PRO A 578 18.45 14.26 -35.87
N VAL A 579 18.87 13.10 -35.37
CA VAL A 579 18.83 12.76 -33.92
C VAL A 579 20.20 12.79 -33.26
N THR A 580 20.24 13.29 -32.03
CA THR A 580 21.35 13.13 -31.09
C THR A 580 20.81 12.78 -29.71
N GLY A 581 21.70 12.56 -28.75
CA GLY A 581 21.27 12.29 -27.40
C GLY A 581 22.42 12.03 -26.43
N TYR A 582 22.04 11.68 -25.22
CA TYR A 582 22.95 11.32 -24.14
C TYR A 582 22.28 10.35 -23.17
N THR A 583 23.08 9.73 -22.32
CA THR A 583 22.60 9.03 -21.13
C THR A 583 23.05 9.73 -19.87
N VAL A 584 22.21 9.75 -18.84
CA VAL A 584 22.51 10.40 -17.55
C VAL A 584 22.08 9.50 -16.37
N ALA A 585 22.87 9.43 -15.30
CA ALA A 585 22.56 8.60 -14.14
C ALA A 585 21.67 9.33 -13.12
N GLY A 586 20.61 8.68 -12.64
CA GLY A 586 19.81 9.13 -11.48
C GLY A 586 18.74 10.21 -11.73
N PHE A 587 18.62 10.76 -12.95
CA PHE A 587 17.67 11.85 -13.23
C PHE A 587 16.37 11.34 -13.85
N ARG A 588 15.39 11.04 -13.00
CA ARG A 588 14.02 10.74 -13.46
C ARG A 588 13.14 11.98 -13.68
N TYR A 589 13.36 13.05 -12.91
CA TYR A 589 12.52 14.25 -12.88
C TYR A 589 12.96 15.30 -13.90
N GLY A 590 12.05 15.79 -14.74
CA GLY A 590 12.35 16.89 -15.66
C GLY A 590 13.33 16.52 -16.78
N ARG A 591 13.30 15.26 -17.27
CA ARG A 591 14.26 14.75 -18.27
C ARG A 591 14.31 15.57 -19.55
N PHE A 592 13.16 16.06 -20.01
CA PHE A 592 13.12 16.99 -21.14
C PHE A 592 13.48 18.42 -20.75
N ASN A 593 13.68 18.80 -19.50
CA ASN A 593 14.08 20.17 -19.13
C ASN A 593 15.62 20.35 -19.09
N PHE A 594 16.41 19.27 -19.17
CA PHE A 594 17.88 19.33 -19.21
C PHE A 594 18.37 19.51 -20.66
N TRP A 595 18.24 20.73 -21.17
CA TRP A 595 18.60 21.06 -22.56
C TRP A 595 20.05 21.49 -22.76
N SER A 596 20.78 21.84 -21.68
CA SER A 596 22.12 22.43 -21.81
C SER A 596 23.23 21.53 -21.25
N ARG A 597 24.39 21.53 -21.95
CA ARG A 597 25.63 20.90 -21.47
C ARG A 597 26.07 21.40 -20.09
N SER A 598 25.62 22.58 -19.67
CA SER A 598 25.94 23.20 -18.37
C SER A 598 25.07 22.71 -17.21
N ASP A 599 23.83 22.26 -17.46
CA ASP A 599 22.93 21.77 -16.40
C ASP A 599 23.24 20.32 -15.98
N ILE A 600 23.95 19.60 -16.85
CA ILE A 600 24.45 18.26 -16.59
C ILE A 600 25.72 18.37 -15.75
N ARG A 601 25.68 17.89 -14.50
CA ARG A 601 26.89 17.81 -13.67
C ARG A 601 27.98 17.04 -14.42
N ALA A 602 29.17 17.64 -14.52
CA ALA A 602 30.32 17.00 -15.16
C ALA A 602 30.56 15.61 -14.55
N GLY A 603 30.54 14.57 -15.38
CA GLY A 603 30.72 13.18 -14.97
C GLY A 603 29.43 12.36 -14.79
N SER A 604 28.24 12.97 -14.77
CA SER A 604 26.96 12.26 -14.60
C SER A 604 26.23 11.96 -15.92
N ALA A 605 26.78 12.37 -17.07
CA ALA A 605 26.23 12.00 -18.39
C ALA A 605 27.31 11.59 -19.40
N ARG A 606 26.87 10.87 -20.43
CA ARG A 606 27.68 10.40 -21.56
C ARG A 606 26.90 10.60 -22.86
N TRP A 607 27.44 11.41 -23.76
CA TRP A 607 26.85 11.66 -25.08
C TRP A 607 27.00 10.45 -25.99
N PHE A 608 26.05 10.26 -26.92
CA PHE A 608 26.20 9.25 -27.97
C PHE A 608 27.14 9.74 -29.06
N GLU A 609 28.09 8.90 -29.46
CA GLU A 609 28.92 9.14 -30.63
C GLU A 609 28.25 8.54 -31.87
N PRO A 610 28.26 9.24 -33.02
CA PRO A 610 27.67 8.71 -34.25
C PRO A 610 28.37 7.42 -34.72
N ALA A 611 27.57 6.49 -35.22
CA ALA A 611 27.98 5.31 -35.96
C ALA A 611 27.40 5.35 -37.38
N GLY A 612 28.01 4.66 -38.34
CA GLY A 612 27.60 4.59 -39.74
C GLY A 612 26.63 3.46 -40.07
N SER A 613 26.46 2.47 -39.19
CA SER A 613 25.56 1.33 -39.40
C SER A 613 25.09 0.67 -38.09
N MET A 614 24.05 -0.16 -38.17
CA MET A 614 23.64 -1.03 -37.06
C MET A 614 24.78 -1.93 -36.59
N SER A 615 25.55 -2.51 -37.52
CA SER A 615 26.67 -3.39 -37.19
C SER A 615 27.73 -2.66 -36.36
N GLU A 616 28.00 -1.41 -36.69
CA GLU A 616 28.93 -0.58 -35.93
C GLU A 616 28.39 -0.24 -34.53
N VAL A 617 27.09 0.04 -34.38
CA VAL A 617 26.47 0.23 -33.06
C VAL A 617 26.64 -1.01 -32.18
N VAL A 618 26.38 -2.19 -32.74
CA VAL A 618 26.43 -3.48 -32.02
C VAL A 618 27.86 -3.80 -31.56
N GLN A 619 28.86 -3.64 -32.44
CA GLN A 619 30.25 -4.05 -32.21
C GLN A 619 31.10 -3.02 -31.43
N SER A 620 30.68 -1.76 -31.42
CA SER A 620 31.41 -0.69 -30.74
C SER A 620 31.35 -0.79 -29.22
N THR A 621 32.20 -0.02 -28.54
CA THR A 621 32.15 0.20 -27.09
C THR A 621 31.57 1.58 -26.76
N GLY A 622 31.06 1.75 -25.54
CA GLY A 622 30.51 3.03 -25.09
C GLY A 622 29.15 3.36 -25.69
N ASN A 623 28.75 4.63 -25.59
CA ASN A 623 27.48 5.09 -26.14
C ASN A 623 27.61 5.35 -27.64
N ARG A 624 26.82 4.64 -28.45
CA ARG A 624 26.79 4.78 -29.91
C ARG A 624 25.38 4.98 -30.43
N ILE A 625 25.23 5.80 -31.46
CA ILE A 625 23.94 6.10 -32.11
C ILE A 625 24.06 6.00 -33.62
N TRP A 626 23.12 5.31 -34.25
CA TRP A 626 22.94 5.33 -35.71
C TRP A 626 21.47 5.56 -36.04
N GLN A 627 21.20 6.50 -36.94
CA GLN A 627 19.86 6.78 -37.42
C GLN A 627 19.65 6.10 -38.77
N ASP A 628 18.79 5.09 -38.79
CA ASP A 628 18.30 4.47 -40.01
C ASP A 628 17.11 5.28 -40.53
N THR A 629 17.40 6.30 -41.33
CA THR A 629 16.39 7.19 -41.90
C THR A 629 15.46 6.48 -42.89
N LYS A 630 15.92 5.36 -43.48
CA LYS A 630 15.12 4.56 -44.41
C LYS A 630 14.03 3.78 -43.68
N ASN A 631 14.34 3.26 -42.50
CA ASN A 631 13.43 2.46 -41.69
C ASN A 631 12.81 3.22 -40.51
N ASN A 632 12.99 4.55 -40.42
CA ASN A 632 12.47 5.39 -39.34
C ASN A 632 12.81 4.83 -37.95
N THR A 633 14.07 4.46 -37.76
CA THR A 633 14.54 3.78 -36.55
C THR A 633 15.87 4.36 -36.10
N VAL A 634 16.05 4.49 -34.79
CA VAL A 634 17.33 4.89 -34.18
C VAL A 634 17.88 3.71 -33.39
N TRP A 635 19.10 3.31 -33.74
CA TRP A 635 19.85 2.25 -33.08
C TRP A 635 20.81 2.84 -32.06
N LEU A 636 20.84 2.21 -30.89
CA LEU A 636 21.59 2.68 -29.75
C LEU A 636 22.33 1.51 -29.09
N ARG A 637 23.59 1.75 -28.78
CA ARG A 637 24.31 1.00 -27.76
C ARG A 637 24.44 1.90 -26.55
N VAL A 638 23.93 1.44 -25.42
CA VAL A 638 24.07 2.14 -24.14
C VAL A 638 25.03 1.37 -23.28
N GLN A 639 26.02 2.06 -22.74
CA GLN A 639 27.00 1.50 -21.82
C GLN A 639 26.73 2.02 -20.40
N GLY A 640 26.82 1.14 -19.41
CA GLY A 640 26.73 1.47 -18.00
C GLY A 640 27.96 2.21 -17.46
N GLY A 641 28.11 2.19 -16.13
CA GLY A 641 29.28 2.75 -15.45
C GLY A 641 29.34 4.27 -15.44
N ILE A 642 28.19 4.94 -15.55
CA ILE A 642 28.11 6.39 -15.31
C ILE A 642 27.99 6.60 -13.80
N PRO A 643 28.89 7.37 -13.17
CA PRO A 643 28.78 7.69 -11.75
C PRO A 643 27.42 8.31 -11.44
N PHE A 644 26.71 7.70 -10.48
CA PHE A 644 25.52 8.31 -9.92
C PHE A 644 25.96 9.58 -9.18
N PRO A 645 25.34 10.74 -9.46
CA PRO A 645 25.60 11.92 -8.66
C PRO A 645 25.26 11.57 -7.22
N ASN A 646 26.17 11.84 -6.27
CA ASN A 646 25.85 11.80 -4.84
C ASN A 646 24.71 12.79 -4.60
N ASN A 647 23.47 12.32 -4.71
CA ASN A 647 22.30 13.15 -4.51
C ASN A 647 22.11 13.26 -3.00
N ASN A 648 22.82 14.22 -2.39
CA ASN A 648 22.45 14.81 -1.11
C ASN A 648 21.07 15.50 -1.15
N GLN A 649 20.33 15.41 -2.26
CA GLN A 649 18.89 15.66 -2.29
C GLN A 649 18.17 14.37 -1.91
N ALA A 650 17.99 14.24 -0.60
CA ALA A 650 17.14 13.25 0.05
C ALA A 650 15.76 13.18 -0.60
N VAL A 651 15.60 12.29 -1.57
CA VAL A 651 14.33 11.62 -1.80
C VAL A 651 14.51 10.25 -1.13
N PRO A 652 13.97 10.01 0.07
CA PRO A 652 14.30 8.83 0.91
C PRO A 652 13.87 7.47 0.34
N PHE A 653 13.54 7.40 -0.95
CA PHE A 653 12.67 6.37 -1.49
C PHE A 653 13.36 5.27 -2.27
N ILE A 654 14.64 5.40 -2.56
CA ILE A 654 15.37 4.49 -3.42
C ILE A 654 16.82 4.59 -2.98
N ASP A 655 17.40 3.56 -2.38
CA ASP A 655 18.86 3.47 -2.43
C ASP A 655 19.24 3.43 -3.92
N ASP A 656 20.18 4.29 -4.33
CA ASP A 656 20.73 4.30 -5.69
C ASP A 656 21.21 2.90 -6.11
N GLU A 657 21.57 2.05 -5.14
CA GLU A 657 21.94 0.65 -5.35
C GLU A 657 20.76 -0.27 -5.73
N THR A 658 19.53 0.02 -5.27
CA THR A 658 18.36 -0.85 -5.49
C THR A 658 17.61 -0.45 -6.77
N TYR A 659 17.27 0.84 -6.97
CA TYR A 659 16.53 1.29 -8.17
C TYR A 659 17.19 2.42 -8.96
N GLY A 660 18.49 2.63 -8.79
CA GLY A 660 19.27 3.50 -9.66
C GLY A 660 19.05 3.16 -11.14
N ALA A 661 18.79 4.19 -11.93
CA ALA A 661 18.52 4.08 -13.35
C ALA A 661 19.42 4.98 -14.18
N LEU A 662 19.73 4.53 -15.39
CA LEU A 662 20.30 5.34 -16.46
C LEU A 662 19.15 5.85 -17.33
N SER A 663 18.99 7.16 -17.39
CA SER A 663 18.04 7.80 -18.31
C SER A 663 18.70 7.92 -19.67
N VAL A 664 18.05 7.42 -20.72
CA VAL A 664 18.44 7.60 -22.12
C VAL A 664 17.57 8.69 -22.72
N ILE A 665 18.17 9.70 -23.35
CA ILE A 665 17.45 10.83 -23.95
C ILE A 665 17.89 11.01 -25.40
N LEU A 666 16.90 11.09 -26.30
CA LEU A 666 17.03 11.42 -27.70
C LEU A 666 16.25 12.69 -28.03
N HIS A 667 16.88 13.59 -28.78
CA HIS A 667 16.27 14.83 -29.21
C HIS A 667 16.83 15.27 -30.59
N PRO A 668 16.17 16.23 -31.26
CA PRO A 668 16.66 16.80 -32.51
C PRO A 668 18.04 17.45 -32.33
N LYS A 669 18.91 17.31 -33.34
CA LYS A 669 20.25 17.96 -33.38
C LYS A 669 20.20 19.47 -33.45
#